data_AF-A0A1V6FM69-F1
#
_entry.id   AF-A0A1V6FM69-F1
#
_cell.length_a   1.000
_cell.length_b   1.000
_cell.length_c   1.000
_cell.angle_alpha   90.00
_cell.angle_beta   90.00
_cell.angle_gamma   90.00
#
_symmetry.space_group_name_H-M   'P 1'
#
loop_
_entity.id
_entity.type
_entity.pdbx_description
1 polymer ?
#
loop_
_entity_poly.entity_id
_entity_poly.type
_entity_poly.pdbx_seq_one_letter_code
_entity_poly.pdbx_strand_id
1 'polypeptide(L)'
;MTTKPNNIPFTDGNLCCDARHRLNKRNNAMKHRNPLVEIFCLIFLFTASAFALDADTAQLQFENGTFTLHSKLPGKESFQGEIQVLDGLTGQLFQQAEALTNSLFKWRFLVSSSEKLFRLDNTIRNLTERELRLEPGLKLLVPREQGDLFWGGFDVLETGEPILQRLGFKGKTSKHLGGGLCQPFPVAALIAADKTVFLGQFQFDQVSWNGARYRIIDEKSAELQFSQRLVLAPGQTLDFRFIIGLTPRKFGCEENVVQAMYDAWPAQWLPVQGQDNRYIWSAHSQYRAWYYKPDWERERRYYAVVDWAFTPYKRAGDHWGKEELWDYESVFPIRPDSFGSISNGIRFDYTKRTYADFHRLRKEIFLKNARDFGYSFYTGMAWCEINLAKEKYPDAINYDTEGGVAHILGPWSTGHDQEIRVFPMGTSYAKVLREDIARLWKELDLPGFAFDCGTPGVNYRGPAVNNPELPGRAWDDKGIFIDELVAVNDLIDFVHQLDPDNPPYVWKNGQGRADYVMIETSIFDPIFRSWMPLTRYNIGMRAAVVHGHGYLIDQTIPNWRNLNQEEFYHEMAKLADHAVLTDFQYGVTQNHVTQNGNPQSIYAMPELIECNRNGWQALIPVELSQQGKYLYQARYGRGASSILYFGNPWPEPMPIEFRVDNSELGRGSNLFVTKMRDQATLHNRVEGSNTFFQDSLPSRRPRLYEAVINLSALPVEGSLEAVVSSYKDINQIRFDITLKGNSPFKAILTPRFIHRYNASILVNGTMTSPATPAEIPANAHITVRFQSDFFHCKAAEILSFPFVDAEGKPAFAIQLPAKAHASELKEAAHLQDYFRFTADQKITLAGEIPVVQLPETAPDPAVLITVGRGEETGITRRADRLELCAADADEAHAMLKEMAYVMDRRFPYIIPFGPVNSISQEMLKKFNMPENPLPFERCFESMEFAQ
;
A
#
# COMPACT_ATOMS: atom_id res chain seq x y z
N MET A 1 -9.07 -15.46 39.33
CA MET A 1 -9.24 -14.46 40.42
C MET A 1 -9.21 -13.08 39.79
N THR A 2 -10.22 -12.29 40.13
CA THR A 2 -10.57 -10.97 39.59
C THR A 2 -9.53 -9.89 39.88
N THR A 3 -9.03 -9.19 38.86
CA THR A 3 -8.49 -7.83 38.99
C THR A 3 -8.97 -6.97 37.82
N LYS A 4 -9.58 -5.83 38.19
CA LYS A 4 -10.20 -4.82 37.31
C LYS A 4 -9.11 -4.01 36.59
N PRO A 5 -9.36 -3.49 35.38
CA PRO A 5 -8.54 -2.43 34.81
C PRO A 5 -8.90 -1.08 35.44
N ASN A 6 -7.87 -0.27 35.70
CA ASN A 6 -7.98 1.07 36.26
C ASN A 6 -8.67 2.02 35.26
N ASN A 7 -9.89 2.42 35.59
CA ASN A 7 -10.57 3.57 35.01
C ASN A 7 -9.89 4.86 35.49
N ILE A 8 -9.31 5.63 34.57
CA ILE A 8 -9.07 7.07 34.77
C ILE A 8 -10.17 7.79 33.97
N PRO A 9 -11.01 8.61 34.62
CA PRO A 9 -12.06 9.33 33.92
C PRO A 9 -11.45 10.56 33.22
N PHE A 10 -11.44 10.56 31.89
CA PHE A 10 -11.24 11.80 31.13
C PHE A 10 -12.61 12.47 30.98
N THR A 11 -12.77 13.56 31.73
CA THR A 11 -13.91 14.46 31.66
C THR A 11 -13.95 15.20 30.32
N ASP A 12 -15.16 15.36 29.80
CA ASP A 12 -15.52 16.08 28.58
C ASP A 12 -14.75 17.41 28.39
N GLY A 13 -14.13 17.52 27.22
CA GLY A 13 -13.54 18.75 26.72
C GLY A 13 -13.75 18.82 25.21
N ASN A 14 -14.93 19.31 24.80
CA ASN A 14 -15.16 19.84 23.46
C ASN A 14 -14.04 20.83 23.12
N LEU A 15 -13.19 20.52 22.14
CA LEU A 15 -12.48 21.52 21.34
C LEU A 15 -12.19 20.95 19.94
N CYS A 16 -13.01 21.46 19.02
CA CYS A 16 -13.04 21.29 17.58
C CYS A 16 -11.72 21.54 16.86
N CYS A 17 -11.54 20.80 15.76
CA CYS A 17 -11.47 21.34 14.40
C CYS A 17 -11.22 22.87 14.30
N ASP A 18 -9.96 23.31 14.35
CA ASP A 18 -9.64 24.68 13.94
C ASP A 18 -8.16 24.82 13.51
N ALA A 19 -7.79 24.13 12.43
CA ALA A 19 -6.55 24.43 11.68
C ALA A 19 -6.74 24.36 10.15
N ARG A 20 -7.95 24.06 9.65
CA ARG A 20 -8.27 23.98 8.21
C ARG A 20 -9.21 25.10 7.72
N HIS A 21 -9.43 26.15 8.51
CA HIS A 21 -10.41 27.20 8.18
C HIS A 21 -9.97 28.62 8.56
N ARG A 22 -8.83 29.10 8.05
CA ARG A 22 -8.52 30.54 7.97
C ARG A 22 -7.76 30.90 6.71
N LEU A 23 -8.45 30.95 5.58
CA LEU A 23 -8.08 31.71 4.39
C LEU A 23 -9.34 31.93 3.56
N ASN A 24 -10.24 32.78 4.06
CA ASN A 24 -11.24 33.53 3.28
C ASN A 24 -12.17 34.28 4.23
N LYS A 25 -11.85 35.55 4.48
CA LYS A 25 -12.80 36.63 4.82
C LYS A 25 -12.01 37.91 5.09
N ARG A 26 -11.92 38.77 4.08
CA ARG A 26 -11.89 40.23 4.31
C ARG A 26 -12.58 40.95 3.16
N ASN A 27 -13.55 41.77 3.57
CA ASN A 27 -14.11 42.95 2.94
C ASN A 27 -15.41 42.77 2.14
N ASN A 28 -16.51 43.11 2.81
CA ASN A 28 -17.64 43.81 2.20
C ASN A 28 -18.25 44.76 3.23
N ALA A 29 -18.03 46.06 3.04
CA ALA A 29 -18.96 47.12 3.45
C ALA A 29 -18.51 48.46 2.85
N MET A 30 -19.14 48.88 1.75
CA MET A 30 -20.07 50.02 1.74
C MET A 30 -20.43 50.42 0.30
N LYS A 31 -21.75 50.50 0.06
CA LYS A 31 -22.37 51.12 -1.10
C LYS A 31 -22.25 52.65 -0.98
N HIS A 32 -21.92 53.35 -2.06
CA HIS A 32 -22.75 54.41 -2.66
C HIS A 32 -22.16 54.89 -4.00
N ARG A 33 -23.06 55.18 -4.94
CA ARG A 33 -22.82 55.54 -6.35
C ARG A 33 -22.15 56.91 -6.51
N ASN A 34 -21.30 57.06 -7.54
CA ASN A 34 -21.25 58.28 -8.35
C ASN A 34 -20.79 57.94 -9.79
N PRO A 35 -21.54 58.28 -10.85
CA PRO A 35 -21.22 57.92 -12.23
C PRO A 35 -20.54 59.10 -12.92
N LEU A 36 -19.19 59.16 -12.96
CA LEU A 36 -18.45 60.15 -13.76
C LEU A 36 -16.94 59.91 -13.75
N VAL A 37 -16.45 58.71 -14.10
CA VAL A 37 -15.07 58.51 -14.62
C VAL A 37 -15.06 57.26 -15.51
N GLU A 38 -15.82 57.30 -16.61
CA GLU A 38 -15.34 56.68 -17.85
C GLU A 38 -14.31 57.66 -18.44
N ILE A 39 -13.29 57.14 -19.12
CA ILE A 39 -12.12 57.85 -19.69
C ILE A 39 -10.94 57.96 -18.71
N PHE A 40 -10.21 56.84 -18.53
CA PHE A 40 -8.73 56.74 -18.45
C PHE A 40 -8.33 55.39 -17.83
N CYS A 41 -8.45 54.28 -18.57
CA CYS A 41 -7.79 53.01 -18.26
C CYS A 41 -7.80 52.09 -19.50
N LEU A 42 -7.09 52.50 -20.56
CA LEU A 42 -6.88 51.68 -21.77
C LEU A 42 -5.40 51.36 -22.02
N ILE A 43 -4.54 51.51 -21.01
CA ILE A 43 -3.13 51.10 -21.09
C ILE A 43 -2.75 50.55 -19.72
N PHE A 44 -2.88 49.24 -19.52
CA PHE A 44 -2.17 48.35 -18.57
C PHE A 44 -2.98 47.04 -18.45
N LEU A 45 -3.05 46.30 -19.54
CA LEU A 45 -3.58 44.93 -19.60
C LEU A 45 -2.53 44.10 -20.34
N PHE A 46 -1.44 43.76 -19.65
CA PHE A 46 -0.51 42.67 -19.95
C PHE A 46 0.56 42.69 -18.86
N THR A 47 0.39 41.87 -17.81
CA THR A 47 1.43 41.30 -16.91
C THR A 47 0.76 40.74 -15.64
N ALA A 48 0.08 39.60 -15.75
CA ALA A 48 -0.26 38.78 -14.59
C ALA A 48 -0.66 37.37 -15.05
N SER A 49 0.32 36.55 -15.42
CA SER A 49 0.22 35.09 -15.46
C SER A 49 1.50 34.50 -16.06
N ALA A 50 2.44 34.14 -15.19
CA ALA A 50 3.44 33.07 -15.40
C ALA A 50 4.56 33.26 -14.38
N PHE A 51 4.52 32.59 -13.22
CA PHE A 51 5.73 32.21 -12.47
C PHE A 51 5.36 31.10 -11.47
N ALA A 52 5.15 29.87 -11.96
CA ALA A 52 5.29 28.68 -11.12
C ALA A 52 6.75 28.21 -11.23
N LEU A 53 7.42 27.99 -10.09
CA LEU A 53 8.74 27.34 -10.05
C LEU A 53 8.56 25.85 -10.33
N ASP A 54 9.11 25.39 -11.45
CA ASP A 54 9.14 23.97 -11.81
C ASP A 54 10.50 23.38 -11.39
N ALA A 55 10.54 22.17 -10.85
CA ALA A 55 11.79 21.55 -10.38
C ALA A 55 12.68 21.05 -11.53
N ASP A 56 12.15 20.95 -12.75
CA ASP A 56 12.93 20.86 -13.99
C ASP A 56 13.88 22.07 -14.19
N THR A 57 13.69 23.12 -13.37
CA THR A 57 14.54 24.29 -13.30
C THR A 57 15.46 24.33 -12.09
N ALA A 58 15.65 23.29 -11.28
CA ALA A 58 16.67 23.35 -10.23
C ALA A 58 18.08 23.08 -10.77
N GLN A 59 19.10 23.77 -10.24
CA GLN A 59 20.51 23.44 -10.43
C GLN A 59 21.20 23.37 -9.08
N LEU A 60 22.03 22.34 -8.91
CA LEU A 60 22.85 22.14 -7.73
C LEU A 60 24.31 22.25 -8.13
N GLN A 61 25.02 23.20 -7.54
CA GLN A 61 26.45 23.42 -7.76
C GLN A 61 27.20 23.17 -6.45
N PHE A 62 28.30 22.44 -6.50
CA PHE A 62 29.18 22.17 -5.35
C PHE A 62 30.54 22.80 -5.58
N GLU A 63 31.07 23.45 -4.55
CA GLU A 63 32.44 23.96 -4.54
C GLU A 63 33.02 23.86 -3.13
N ASN A 64 34.13 23.14 -2.94
CA ASN A 64 34.87 23.10 -1.67
C ASN A 64 34.02 22.83 -0.41
N GLY A 65 33.01 21.95 -0.50
CA GLY A 65 32.15 21.57 0.62
C GLY A 65 31.02 22.56 0.92
N THR A 66 30.86 23.61 0.12
CA THR A 66 29.61 24.37 0.01
C THR A 66 28.83 23.93 -1.21
N PHE A 67 27.53 24.24 -1.20
CA PHE A 67 26.69 24.05 -2.37
C PHE A 67 25.67 25.16 -2.49
N THR A 68 25.24 25.42 -3.72
CA THR A 68 24.15 26.34 -3.97
C THR A 68 23.05 25.65 -4.75
N LEU A 69 21.82 25.77 -4.25
CA LEU A 69 20.61 25.31 -4.91
C LEU A 69 19.93 26.52 -5.56
N HIS A 70 19.91 26.56 -6.90
CA HIS A 70 19.37 27.65 -7.70
C HIS A 70 18.14 27.22 -8.48
N SER A 71 17.23 28.16 -8.75
CA SER A 71 16.28 28.05 -9.87
C SER A 71 16.93 28.53 -11.18
N LYS A 72 16.67 27.86 -12.31
CA LYS A 72 17.17 28.17 -13.66
C LYS A 72 16.47 29.40 -14.26
N LEU A 73 15.45 29.96 -13.59
CA LEU A 73 14.79 31.19 -14.03
C LEU A 73 15.58 32.42 -13.56
N PRO A 74 15.95 33.36 -14.47
CA PRO A 74 16.72 34.55 -14.11
C PRO A 74 16.02 35.40 -13.04
N GLY A 75 16.75 35.81 -11.99
CA GLY A 75 16.26 36.70 -10.93
C GLY A 75 15.57 36.03 -9.75
N LYS A 76 15.62 34.69 -9.63
CA LYS A 76 15.03 33.93 -8.50
C LYS A 76 16.05 33.50 -7.44
N GLU A 77 15.52 33.24 -6.25
CA GLU A 77 16.23 32.88 -5.01
C GLU A 77 17.26 31.74 -5.18
N SER A 78 18.35 31.86 -4.44
CA SER A 78 19.39 30.84 -4.29
C SER A 78 19.53 30.46 -2.83
N PHE A 79 19.57 29.16 -2.54
CA PHE A 79 19.81 28.68 -1.18
C PHE A 79 21.27 28.26 -1.04
N GLN A 80 21.96 28.86 -0.07
CA GLN A 80 23.35 28.54 0.23
C GLN A 80 23.38 27.42 1.27
N GLY A 81 24.09 26.35 0.95
CA GLY A 81 24.25 25.20 1.81
C GLY A 81 25.71 24.83 2.01
N GLU A 82 25.96 24.04 3.03
CA GLU A 82 27.27 23.48 3.29
C GLU A 82 27.16 22.06 3.85
N ILE A 83 28.25 21.32 3.64
CA ILE A 83 28.48 20.02 4.22
C ILE A 83 29.18 20.20 5.56
N GLN A 84 28.76 19.43 6.56
CA GLN A 84 29.36 19.41 7.88
C GLN A 84 29.52 17.97 8.39
N VAL A 85 30.52 17.75 9.24
CA VAL A 85 30.72 16.49 9.97
C VAL A 85 31.02 16.81 11.42
N LEU A 86 30.21 16.30 12.34
CA LEU A 86 30.51 16.34 13.76
C LEU A 86 31.26 15.07 14.18
N ASP A 87 32.42 15.21 14.83
CA ASP A 87 33.07 14.11 15.55
C ASP A 87 32.37 13.90 16.90
N GLY A 88 31.66 12.79 17.02
CA GLY A 88 30.91 12.40 18.21
C GLY A 88 31.75 12.10 19.44
N LEU A 89 33.07 11.93 19.30
CA LEU A 89 33.97 11.70 20.44
C LEU A 89 34.51 13.01 21.03
N THR A 90 34.82 13.98 20.18
CA THR A 90 35.46 15.25 20.59
C THR A 90 34.48 16.42 20.64
N GLY A 91 33.33 16.30 19.97
CA GLY A 91 32.41 17.41 19.72
C GLY A 91 32.91 18.40 18.66
N GLN A 92 34.05 18.13 18.01
CA GLN A 92 34.59 18.99 16.97
C GLN A 92 33.69 18.96 15.72
N LEU A 93 33.33 20.15 15.23
CA LEU A 93 32.59 20.33 14.00
C LEU A 93 33.55 20.69 12.87
N PHE A 94 33.59 19.86 11.83
CA PHE A 94 34.28 20.12 10.58
C PHE A 94 33.27 20.67 9.58
N GLN A 95 33.63 21.73 8.85
CA GLN A 95 32.75 22.39 7.87
C GLN A 95 33.45 22.54 6.53
N GLN A 96 32.67 22.62 5.45
CA GLN A 96 33.15 22.95 4.10
C GLN A 96 34.28 22.02 3.65
N ALA A 97 35.43 22.53 3.20
CA ALA A 97 36.53 21.72 2.70
C ALA A 97 37.08 20.76 3.77
N GLU A 98 37.09 21.18 5.04
CA GLU A 98 37.55 20.35 6.17
C GLU A 98 36.57 19.20 6.46
N ALA A 99 35.28 19.37 6.14
CA ALA A 99 34.28 18.31 6.20
C ALA A 99 34.41 17.28 5.06
N LEU A 100 35.16 17.58 4.00
CA LEU A 100 35.41 16.64 2.90
C LEU A 100 36.71 15.87 3.09
N THR A 101 37.75 16.52 3.61
CA THR A 101 39.03 15.88 3.83
C THR A 101 39.78 16.55 4.97
N ASN A 102 40.24 15.74 5.91
CA ASN A 102 41.14 16.17 6.99
C ASN A 102 42.04 14.98 7.39
N SER A 103 42.72 15.10 8.52
CA SER A 103 43.60 14.04 9.03
C SER A 103 42.87 12.81 9.56
N LEU A 104 41.57 12.93 9.88
CA LEU A 104 40.75 11.85 10.44
C LEU A 104 40.04 11.04 9.35
N PHE A 105 39.45 11.69 8.35
CA PHE A 105 38.62 11.01 7.37
C PHE A 105 38.65 11.69 5.98
N LYS A 106 38.13 10.95 5.00
CA LYS A 106 37.91 11.42 3.63
C LYS A 106 36.50 11.09 3.15
N TRP A 107 35.70 12.12 2.88
CA TRP A 107 34.36 12.02 2.31
C TRP A 107 34.40 12.40 0.83
N ARG A 108 33.86 11.53 -0.03
CA ARG A 108 33.60 11.76 -1.46
C ARG A 108 32.14 11.50 -1.77
N PHE A 109 31.62 12.15 -2.81
CA PHE A 109 30.26 11.90 -3.26
C PHE A 109 30.12 12.09 -4.77
N LEU A 110 29.10 11.44 -5.32
CA LEU A 110 28.63 11.63 -6.68
C LEU A 110 27.21 12.20 -6.62
N VAL A 111 26.94 13.21 -7.45
CA VAL A 111 25.62 13.82 -7.55
C VAL A 111 24.92 13.24 -8.78
N SER A 112 23.70 12.78 -8.59
CA SER A 112 22.77 12.45 -9.67
C SER A 112 21.47 13.23 -9.47
N SER A 113 20.72 13.44 -10.54
CA SER A 113 19.40 14.05 -10.50
C SER A 113 18.35 13.10 -11.06
N SER A 114 17.20 13.02 -10.43
CA SER A 114 16.03 12.29 -10.93
C SER A 114 14.78 13.13 -10.66
N GLU A 115 14.02 13.43 -11.71
CA GLU A 115 12.86 14.32 -11.65
C GLU A 115 13.19 15.63 -10.89
N LYS A 116 12.48 15.87 -9.77
CA LYS A 116 12.56 17.07 -8.94
C LYS A 116 13.68 17.04 -7.89
N LEU A 117 14.49 15.98 -7.84
CA LEU A 117 15.41 15.68 -6.72
C LEU A 117 16.86 15.50 -7.15
N PHE A 118 17.77 15.89 -6.26
CA PHE A 118 19.19 15.54 -6.33
C PHE A 118 19.51 14.47 -5.29
N ARG A 119 20.22 13.43 -5.72
CA ARG A 119 20.76 12.37 -4.86
C ARG A 119 22.26 12.52 -4.78
N LEU A 120 22.77 12.49 -3.56
CA LEU A 120 24.19 12.39 -3.27
C LEU A 120 24.48 10.95 -2.86
N ASP A 121 25.24 10.24 -3.69
CA ASP A 121 25.79 8.92 -3.38
C ASP A 121 27.17 9.14 -2.74
N ASN A 122 27.27 8.93 -1.42
CA ASN A 122 28.43 9.31 -0.62
C ASN A 122 29.24 8.08 -0.20
N THR A 123 30.55 8.26 -0.12
CA THR A 123 31.48 7.34 0.55
C THR A 123 32.30 8.12 1.57
N ILE A 124 32.43 7.63 2.79
CA ILE A 124 33.33 8.22 3.81
C ILE A 124 34.30 7.16 4.31
N ARG A 125 35.60 7.51 4.32
CA ARG A 125 36.70 6.63 4.71
C ARG A 125 37.40 7.13 5.95
N ASN A 126 37.58 6.26 6.94
CA ASN A 126 38.44 6.51 8.09
C ASN A 126 39.92 6.40 7.69
N LEU A 127 40.71 7.44 7.97
CA LEU A 127 42.14 7.53 7.66
C LEU A 127 43.03 7.24 8.87
N THR A 128 42.44 6.93 10.02
CA THR A 128 43.14 6.73 11.28
C THR A 128 43.18 5.26 11.70
N GLU A 129 44.03 4.97 12.68
CA GLU A 129 44.13 3.67 13.36
C GLU A 129 43.10 3.49 14.49
N ARG A 130 42.21 4.47 14.71
CA ARG A 130 41.15 4.41 15.74
C ARG A 130 39.76 4.41 15.11
N GLU A 131 38.78 3.91 15.84
CA GLU A 131 37.38 4.02 15.44
C GLU A 131 36.93 5.49 15.48
N LEU A 132 36.16 5.91 14.47
CA LEU A 132 35.54 7.23 14.38
C LEU A 132 34.03 7.13 14.53
N ARG A 133 33.46 8.10 15.24
CA ARG A 133 32.01 8.30 15.38
C ARG A 133 31.67 9.61 14.70
N LEU A 134 31.14 9.55 13.49
CA LEU A 134 30.91 10.74 12.68
C LEU A 134 29.40 10.98 12.52
N GLU A 135 28.99 12.24 12.54
CA GLU A 135 27.65 12.68 12.14
C GLU A 135 27.79 13.59 10.91
N PRO A 136 27.95 13.02 9.70
CA PRO A 136 27.86 13.79 8.47
C PRO A 136 26.45 14.37 8.30
N GLY A 137 26.37 15.58 7.76
CA GLY A 137 25.11 16.26 7.52
C GLY A 137 25.18 17.33 6.45
N LEU A 138 23.99 17.67 5.98
CA LEU A 138 23.74 18.80 5.10
C LEU A 138 23.08 19.91 5.91
N LYS A 139 23.50 21.13 5.62
CA LYS A 139 22.97 22.36 6.21
C LYS A 139 22.59 23.31 5.09
N LEU A 140 21.44 23.94 5.19
CA LEU A 140 20.91 24.87 4.21
C LEU A 140 20.41 26.14 4.89
N LEU A 141 20.88 27.29 4.44
CA LEU A 141 20.33 28.58 4.82
C LEU A 141 19.05 28.82 4.02
N VAL A 142 17.96 29.10 4.74
CA VAL A 142 16.61 29.26 4.18
C VAL A 142 16.00 30.58 4.65
N PRO A 143 15.16 31.24 3.82
CA PRO A 143 14.40 32.39 4.26
C PRO A 143 13.42 31.99 5.35
N ARG A 144 13.07 32.95 6.20
CA ARG A 144 12.08 32.78 7.27
C ARG A 144 10.94 33.76 7.05
N GLU A 145 9.74 33.23 6.92
CA GLU A 145 8.51 34.00 6.80
C GLU A 145 7.48 33.60 7.85
N GLN A 146 6.51 34.49 8.08
CA GLN A 146 5.41 34.19 8.99
C GLN A 146 4.46 33.17 8.34
N GLY A 147 4.21 32.06 9.04
CA GLY A 147 3.33 31.00 8.56
C GLY A 147 4.05 29.83 7.88
N ASP A 148 5.39 29.88 7.81
CA ASP A 148 6.19 28.73 7.41
C ASP A 148 6.01 27.55 8.39
N LEU A 149 6.12 26.34 7.84
CA LEU A 149 6.01 25.10 8.60
C LEU A 149 7.29 24.27 8.47
N PHE A 150 7.65 23.57 9.53
CA PHE A 150 8.73 22.60 9.56
C PHE A 150 8.17 21.19 9.67
N TRP A 151 8.62 20.28 8.81
CA TRP A 151 8.32 18.86 8.90
C TRP A 151 9.61 18.07 9.11
N GLY A 152 9.73 17.46 10.29
CA GLY A 152 10.85 16.61 10.67
C GLY A 152 10.60 15.11 10.45
N GLY A 153 9.51 14.74 9.77
CA GLY A 153 9.17 13.34 9.46
C GLY A 153 8.06 12.71 10.31
N PHE A 154 7.66 13.34 11.41
CA PHE A 154 6.47 12.96 12.20
C PHE A 154 5.38 14.00 12.02
N ASP A 155 5.51 15.12 12.72
CA ASP A 155 4.51 16.20 12.73
C ASP A 155 4.98 17.41 11.92
N VAL A 156 4.01 18.12 11.35
CA VAL A 156 4.20 19.44 10.74
C VAL A 156 3.98 20.50 11.82
N LEU A 157 5.00 21.32 12.07
CA LEU A 157 5.04 22.30 13.16
C LEU A 157 5.19 23.71 12.60
N GLU A 158 4.54 24.71 13.20
CA GLU A 158 4.80 26.12 12.86
C GLU A 158 6.22 26.53 13.28
N THR A 159 6.92 27.30 12.45
CA THR A 159 8.32 27.72 12.69
C THR A 159 8.46 28.90 13.68
N GLY A 160 7.61 28.93 14.71
CA GLY A 160 7.58 29.97 15.74
C GLY A 160 8.62 29.80 16.85
N GLU A 161 9.09 28.58 17.09
CA GLU A 161 10.08 28.28 18.13
C GLU A 161 11.52 28.50 17.63
N PRO A 162 12.47 28.90 18.51
CA PRO A 162 13.87 29.14 18.12
C PRO A 162 14.56 27.93 17.48
N ILE A 163 14.23 26.72 17.97
CA ILE A 163 14.79 25.46 17.49
C ILE A 163 13.67 24.42 17.46
N LEU A 164 13.46 23.82 16.30
CA LEU A 164 12.63 22.63 16.13
C LEU A 164 13.52 21.48 15.69
N GLN A 165 13.38 20.32 16.31
CA GLN A 165 14.22 19.17 15.94
C GLN A 165 13.57 17.82 16.27
N ARG A 166 13.96 16.82 15.49
CA ARG A 166 13.69 15.40 15.74
C ARG A 166 15.01 14.65 15.61
N LEU A 167 15.41 13.94 16.66
CA LEU A 167 16.71 13.26 16.74
C LEU A 167 16.49 11.76 16.97
N GLY A 168 16.96 10.95 16.02
CA GLY A 168 16.72 9.50 16.02
C GLY A 168 15.27 9.12 15.75
N PHE A 169 15.00 7.81 15.77
CA PHE A 169 13.68 7.26 15.49
C PHE A 169 12.74 7.27 16.70
N LYS A 170 13.27 7.26 17.92
CA LYS A 170 12.51 7.32 19.18
C LYS A 170 11.92 8.71 19.52
N GLY A 171 11.96 9.67 18.59
CA GLY A 171 11.50 11.04 18.84
C GLY A 171 10.01 11.09 19.22
N LYS A 172 9.68 11.69 20.37
CA LYS A 172 8.31 12.14 20.68
C LYS A 172 8.11 13.52 20.06
N THR A 173 7.19 13.65 19.11
CA THR A 173 6.57 14.96 18.81
C THR A 173 5.20 15.05 19.50
N SER A 174 4.81 16.28 19.83
CA SER A 174 4.12 16.66 21.05
C SER A 174 2.59 16.47 21.08
N LYS A 175 1.95 15.83 20.08
CA LYS A 175 0.47 15.75 20.03
C LYS A 175 -0.14 14.44 19.51
N HIS A 176 0.62 13.50 18.96
CA HIS A 176 0.06 12.22 18.50
C HIS A 176 0.67 11.04 19.28
N LEU A 177 -0.20 10.35 20.03
CA LEU A 177 0.07 9.08 20.68
C LEU A 177 0.31 8.01 19.59
N GLY A 178 1.53 7.93 19.08
CA GLY A 178 2.09 6.79 18.37
C GLY A 178 3.51 6.46 18.85
N GLY A 179 3.85 6.97 20.05
CA GLY A 179 5.17 6.85 20.65
C GLY A 179 5.56 5.38 20.82
N GLY A 180 6.58 4.96 20.06
CA GLY A 180 7.25 3.67 20.20
C GLY A 180 7.21 2.75 18.99
N LEU A 181 6.33 2.97 17.99
CA LEU A 181 6.14 1.99 16.90
C LEU A 181 6.10 2.57 15.48
N CYS A 182 6.10 3.91 15.31
CA CYS A 182 6.05 4.53 13.99
C CYS A 182 7.41 5.05 13.48
N GLN A 183 7.76 4.77 12.22
CA GLN A 183 8.98 5.26 11.58
C GLN A 183 8.77 6.71 11.13
N PRO A 184 9.67 7.66 11.46
CA PRO A 184 9.59 8.99 10.86
C PRO A 184 9.95 8.90 9.38
N PHE A 185 9.26 9.69 8.55
CA PHE A 185 9.71 9.89 7.18
C PHE A 185 11.05 10.63 7.21
N PRO A 186 12.10 10.20 6.48
CA PRO A 186 13.47 10.64 6.75
C PRO A 186 13.80 11.97 6.07
N VAL A 187 13.21 13.05 6.59
CA VAL A 187 13.31 14.38 6.02
C VAL A 187 13.44 15.47 7.08
N ALA A 188 14.06 16.57 6.69
CA ALA A 188 13.93 17.91 7.27
C ALA A 188 13.40 18.82 6.15
N ALA A 189 12.17 19.29 6.26
CA ALA A 189 11.55 20.13 5.24
C ALA A 189 11.06 21.46 5.83
N LEU A 190 11.37 22.56 5.13
CA LEU A 190 10.71 23.84 5.30
C LEU A 190 9.63 23.98 4.24
N ILE A 191 8.38 24.08 4.67
CA ILE A 191 7.19 24.20 3.85
C ILE A 191 6.73 25.67 3.92
N ALA A 192 7.04 26.43 2.87
CA ALA A 192 6.62 27.82 2.73
C ALA A 192 5.26 27.91 2.02
N ALA A 193 4.78 29.12 1.73
CA ALA A 193 3.47 29.33 1.11
C ALA A 193 3.35 28.72 -0.29
N ASP A 194 4.40 28.81 -1.12
CA ASP A 194 4.38 28.46 -2.55
C ASP A 194 5.39 27.37 -2.94
N LYS A 195 6.22 26.93 -2.00
CA LYS A 195 7.30 25.94 -2.22
C LYS A 195 7.64 25.17 -0.96
N THR A 196 8.33 24.06 -1.15
CA THR A 196 8.95 23.27 -0.09
C THR A 196 10.41 23.02 -0.44
N VAL A 197 11.31 23.35 0.47
CA VAL A 197 12.74 23.00 0.37
C VAL A 197 13.07 21.97 1.44
N PHE A 198 13.80 20.93 1.07
CA PHE A 198 14.06 19.84 2.00
C PHE A 198 15.39 19.13 1.78
N LEU A 199 15.86 18.56 2.89
CA LEU A 199 17.03 17.70 2.99
C LEU A 199 16.56 16.36 3.57
N GLY A 200 17.10 15.24 3.12
CA GLY A 200 16.66 13.94 3.61
C GLY A 200 17.63 12.81 3.31
N GLN A 201 17.16 11.58 3.57
CA GLN A 201 17.86 10.34 3.19
C GLN A 201 17.03 9.53 2.21
N PHE A 202 17.69 8.61 1.51
CA PHE A 202 17.00 7.65 0.66
C PHE A 202 16.20 6.65 1.51
N GLN A 203 14.91 6.46 1.20
CA GLN A 203 14.03 5.60 1.98
C GLN A 203 14.48 4.13 1.89
N PHE A 204 14.47 3.44 3.04
CA PHE A 204 14.89 2.04 3.26
C PHE A 204 16.41 1.79 3.26
N ASP A 205 17.24 2.84 3.28
CA ASP A 205 18.67 2.70 3.58
C ASP A 205 18.87 2.11 4.97
N GLN A 206 19.96 1.36 5.13
CA GLN A 206 20.36 0.70 6.37
C GLN A 206 20.91 1.72 7.38
N VAL A 207 20.04 2.58 7.90
CA VAL A 207 20.36 3.70 8.78
C VAL A 207 19.66 3.50 10.13
N SER A 208 20.43 3.48 11.21
CA SER A 208 19.88 3.36 12.58
C SER A 208 19.55 4.70 13.23
N TRP A 209 20.04 5.82 12.67
CA TRP A 209 19.80 7.14 13.24
C TRP A 209 19.88 8.22 12.17
N ASN A 210 18.90 9.13 12.17
CA ASN A 210 18.99 10.40 11.48
C ASN A 210 18.47 11.55 12.36
N GLY A 211 18.88 12.78 12.02
CA GLY A 211 18.47 14.01 12.68
C GLY A 211 17.88 14.99 11.67
N ALA A 212 16.77 15.65 12.02
CA ALA A 212 16.25 16.82 11.31
C ALA A 212 16.17 17.99 12.27
N ARG A 213 16.67 19.15 11.83
CA ARG A 213 16.68 20.37 12.64
C ARG A 213 16.28 21.58 11.81
N TYR A 214 15.57 22.49 12.45
CA TYR A 214 15.30 23.83 11.98
C TYR A 214 15.68 24.80 13.10
N ARG A 215 16.47 25.83 12.78
CA ARG A 215 16.94 26.82 13.76
C ARG A 215 16.79 28.22 13.20
N ILE A 216 16.14 29.10 13.94
CA ILE A 216 16.07 30.52 13.61
C ILE A 216 17.45 31.15 13.83
N ILE A 217 17.95 31.87 12.83
CA ILE A 217 19.19 32.66 12.93
C ILE A 217 18.83 34.10 13.29
N ASP A 218 17.90 34.69 12.54
CA ASP A 218 17.42 36.06 12.74
C ASP A 218 15.96 36.20 12.28
N GLU A 219 15.45 37.44 12.19
CA GLU A 219 14.07 37.70 11.79
C GLU A 219 13.71 37.19 10.39
N LYS A 220 14.68 37.13 9.47
CA LYS A 220 14.51 36.85 8.04
C LYS A 220 15.16 35.56 7.58
N SER A 221 16.01 34.94 8.41
CA SER A 221 16.76 33.75 8.04
C SER A 221 16.71 32.65 9.09
N ALA A 222 16.73 31.42 8.60
CA ALA A 222 16.79 30.22 9.40
C ALA A 222 17.68 29.16 8.73
N GLU A 223 17.96 28.10 9.47
CA GLU A 223 18.80 27.02 9.05
C GLU A 223 18.03 25.71 9.07
N LEU A 224 18.06 24.99 7.96
CA LEU A 224 17.53 23.64 7.82
C LEU A 224 18.69 22.64 7.79
N GLN A 225 18.63 21.59 8.61
CA GLN A 225 19.68 20.57 8.64
C GLN A 225 19.10 19.15 8.61
N PHE A 226 19.83 18.27 7.93
CA PHE A 226 19.62 16.82 8.01
C PHE A 226 20.95 16.09 8.18
N SER A 227 21.03 15.12 9.10
CA SER A 227 22.26 14.37 9.39
C SER A 227 22.00 12.88 9.66
N GLN A 228 23.04 12.07 9.51
CA GLN A 228 23.06 10.64 9.86
C GLN A 228 24.25 10.35 10.77
N ARG A 229 24.16 9.36 11.65
CA ARG A 229 25.28 8.95 12.50
C ARG A 229 25.89 7.64 12.00
N LEU A 230 27.21 7.65 11.85
CA LEU A 230 28.01 6.56 11.33
C LEU A 230 29.12 6.20 12.32
N VAL A 231 29.47 4.92 12.37
CA VAL A 231 30.62 4.41 13.11
C VAL A 231 31.56 3.70 12.15
N LEU A 232 32.80 4.20 12.03
CA LEU A 232 33.80 3.68 11.10
C LEU A 232 34.97 3.05 11.85
N ALA A 233 35.20 1.76 11.60
CA ALA A 233 36.43 1.10 12.03
C ALA A 233 37.67 1.67 11.34
N PRO A 234 38.88 1.42 11.88
CA PRO A 234 40.14 1.84 11.26
C PRO A 234 40.22 1.43 9.78
N GLY A 235 40.53 2.38 8.91
CA GLY A 235 40.64 2.15 7.46
C GLY A 235 39.32 1.89 6.71
N GLN A 236 38.20 1.70 7.40
CA GLN A 236 36.90 1.36 6.81
C GLN A 236 36.39 2.47 5.88
N THR A 237 35.71 2.06 4.81
CA THR A 237 34.90 2.94 3.96
C THR A 237 33.43 2.55 4.09
N LEU A 238 32.54 3.53 4.25
CA LEU A 238 31.09 3.33 4.32
C LEU A 238 30.37 4.17 3.28
N ASP A 239 29.31 3.59 2.72
CA ASP A 239 28.43 4.24 1.77
C ASP A 239 27.16 4.75 2.46
N PHE A 240 26.68 5.93 2.07
CA PHE A 240 25.45 6.51 2.58
C PHE A 240 24.87 7.53 1.59
N ARG A 241 23.58 7.84 1.70
CA ARG A 241 22.90 8.72 0.73
C ARG A 241 22.17 9.87 1.39
N PHE A 242 22.25 11.02 0.72
CA PHE A 242 21.43 12.19 1.02
C PHE A 242 20.58 12.58 -0.19
N ILE A 243 19.47 13.25 0.10
CA ILE A 243 18.56 13.83 -0.88
C ILE A 243 18.46 15.32 -0.60
N ILE A 244 18.45 16.11 -1.67
CA ILE A 244 18.13 17.54 -1.65
C ILE A 244 16.99 17.77 -2.64
N GLY A 245 15.95 18.47 -2.20
CA GLY A 245 14.77 18.73 -3.01
C GLY A 245 14.25 20.15 -2.86
N LEU A 246 13.70 20.67 -3.96
CA LEU A 246 12.92 21.90 -4.01
C LEU A 246 11.70 21.63 -4.89
N THR A 247 10.51 21.68 -4.31
CA THR A 247 9.25 21.41 -5.01
C THR A 247 8.31 22.59 -4.90
N PRO A 248 7.52 22.93 -5.93
CA PRO A 248 6.40 23.85 -5.75
C PRO A 248 5.41 23.28 -4.74
N ARG A 249 4.77 24.17 -3.96
CA ARG A 249 3.70 23.81 -3.04
C ARG A 249 2.40 24.39 -3.57
N LYS A 250 1.71 23.59 -4.37
CA LYS A 250 0.36 23.92 -4.87
C LYS A 250 -0.72 23.08 -4.20
N PHE A 251 -0.43 21.83 -3.90
CA PHE A 251 -1.34 20.85 -3.32
C PHE A 251 -0.73 20.26 -2.06
N GLY A 252 -1.50 19.99 -1.00
CA GLY A 252 -0.97 19.37 0.21
C GLY A 252 0.16 20.14 0.91
N CYS A 253 0.76 19.49 1.89
CA CYS A 253 1.92 19.95 2.66
C CYS A 253 3.05 18.94 2.47
N GLU A 254 3.17 17.98 3.39
CA GLU A 254 4.13 16.88 3.35
C GLU A 254 3.99 15.99 2.10
N GLU A 255 2.79 15.90 1.54
CA GLU A 255 2.48 15.09 0.35
C GLU A 255 3.34 15.47 -0.85
N ASN A 256 3.72 16.75 -1.02
CA ASN A 256 4.60 17.17 -2.13
C ASN A 256 5.98 16.52 -2.04
N VAL A 257 6.54 16.47 -0.83
CA VAL A 257 7.86 15.92 -0.57
C VAL A 257 7.85 14.42 -0.79
N VAL A 258 6.85 13.74 -0.23
CA VAL A 258 6.66 12.30 -0.37
C VAL A 258 6.46 11.94 -1.84
N GLN A 259 5.60 12.66 -2.56
CA GLN A 259 5.34 12.42 -3.98
C GLN A 259 6.59 12.63 -4.84
N ALA A 260 7.40 13.66 -4.54
CA ALA A 260 8.64 13.86 -5.27
C ALA A 260 9.61 12.67 -5.12
N MET A 261 9.65 12.02 -3.95
CA MET A 261 10.44 10.80 -3.75
C MET A 261 9.85 9.60 -4.49
N TYR A 262 8.52 9.47 -4.54
CA TYR A 262 7.84 8.43 -5.32
C TYR A 262 8.12 8.61 -6.82
N ASP A 263 8.12 9.86 -7.28
CA ASP A 263 8.29 10.18 -8.68
C ASP A 263 9.71 9.91 -9.16
N ALA A 264 10.70 10.26 -8.34
CA ALA A 264 12.12 10.11 -8.65
C ALA A 264 12.60 8.64 -8.64
N TRP A 265 12.01 7.77 -7.82
CA TRP A 265 12.43 6.37 -7.67
C TRP A 265 11.24 5.40 -7.48
N PRO A 266 10.33 5.28 -8.48
CA PRO A 266 9.10 4.50 -8.33
C PRO A 266 9.35 3.01 -8.02
N ALA A 267 10.40 2.41 -8.59
CA ALA A 267 10.75 1.01 -8.36
C ALA A 267 11.00 0.67 -6.87
N GLN A 268 11.46 1.65 -6.08
CA GLN A 268 11.72 1.48 -4.64
C GLN A 268 10.43 1.32 -3.82
N TRP A 269 9.27 1.63 -4.41
CA TRP A 269 7.97 1.62 -3.76
C TRP A 269 7.05 0.52 -4.27
N LEU A 270 7.53 -0.31 -5.19
CA LEU A 270 6.80 -1.45 -5.73
C LEU A 270 7.20 -2.74 -4.99
N PRO A 271 6.31 -3.75 -4.97
CA PRO A 271 6.67 -5.10 -4.54
C PRO A 271 7.73 -5.71 -5.46
N VAL A 272 8.64 -6.50 -4.91
CA VAL A 272 9.76 -7.10 -5.66
C VAL A 272 9.27 -8.08 -6.72
N GLN A 273 8.16 -8.76 -6.45
CA GLN A 273 7.61 -9.80 -7.33
C GLN A 273 6.70 -9.26 -8.45
N GLY A 274 6.55 -7.93 -8.52
CA GLY A 274 5.78 -7.29 -9.57
C GLY A 274 4.27 -7.50 -9.49
N GLN A 275 3.60 -7.17 -10.59
CA GLN A 275 2.14 -7.10 -10.67
C GLN A 275 1.47 -8.47 -10.75
N ASP A 276 2.11 -9.49 -11.31
CA ASP A 276 1.45 -10.76 -11.58
C ASP A 276 1.42 -11.71 -10.39
N ASN A 277 2.14 -11.37 -9.30
CA ASN A 277 2.10 -12.17 -8.09
C ASN A 277 0.70 -12.18 -7.46
N ARG A 278 0.10 -13.37 -7.35
CA ARG A 278 -1.29 -13.54 -6.88
C ARG A 278 -1.50 -13.26 -5.39
N TYR A 279 -0.43 -13.11 -4.59
CA TYR A 279 -0.50 -13.02 -3.13
C TYR A 279 -0.49 -11.58 -2.60
N ILE A 280 -0.18 -10.57 -3.42
CA ILE A 280 0.12 -9.22 -2.92
C ILE A 280 -1.09 -8.28 -2.96
N TRP A 281 -2.02 -8.47 -3.91
CA TRP A 281 -2.92 -7.38 -4.31
C TRP A 281 -4.33 -7.43 -3.71
N SER A 282 -4.71 -8.50 -3.01
CA SER A 282 -6.09 -8.71 -2.55
C SER A 282 -6.21 -8.64 -1.03
N ALA A 283 -7.28 -9.18 -0.45
CA ALA A 283 -7.46 -9.24 1.00
C ALA A 283 -6.66 -10.40 1.61
N HIS A 284 -6.65 -10.45 2.94
CA HIS A 284 -6.16 -11.60 3.71
C HIS A 284 -7.31 -12.31 4.43
N SER A 285 -7.10 -13.58 4.76
CA SER A 285 -8.11 -14.41 5.43
C SER A 285 -8.30 -14.07 6.91
N GLN A 286 -7.40 -13.30 7.52
CA GLN A 286 -7.32 -13.03 8.97
C GLN A 286 -7.45 -14.33 9.79
N TYR A 287 -6.52 -15.25 9.53
CA TYR A 287 -6.40 -16.56 10.14
C TYR A 287 -7.48 -17.58 9.80
N ARG A 288 -8.47 -17.23 8.98
CA ARG A 288 -9.60 -18.13 8.76
C ARG A 288 -9.19 -19.41 8.04
N ALA A 289 -8.34 -19.30 7.02
CA ALA A 289 -7.86 -20.43 6.26
C ALA A 289 -6.84 -21.26 7.06
N TRP A 290 -6.17 -20.65 8.04
CA TRP A 290 -5.22 -21.31 8.91
C TRP A 290 -5.87 -22.00 10.12
N TYR A 291 -6.71 -21.33 10.91
CA TYR A 291 -7.24 -21.94 12.14
C TYR A 291 -8.49 -22.79 11.93
N TYR A 292 -9.27 -22.50 10.91
CA TYR A 292 -10.44 -23.32 10.59
C TYR A 292 -10.11 -24.25 9.43
N LYS A 293 -11.07 -25.09 9.08
CA LYS A 293 -10.96 -25.88 7.86
C LYS A 293 -10.92 -24.89 6.69
N PRO A 294 -9.87 -24.88 5.86
CA PRO A 294 -9.80 -24.00 4.70
C PRO A 294 -10.95 -24.30 3.73
N ASP A 295 -11.48 -23.25 3.13
CA ASP A 295 -12.65 -23.28 2.25
C ASP A 295 -12.40 -22.32 1.08
N TRP A 296 -12.04 -22.91 -0.06
CA TRP A 296 -11.66 -22.17 -1.27
C TRP A 296 -12.70 -21.14 -1.69
N GLU A 297 -13.98 -21.55 -1.77
CA GLU A 297 -15.07 -20.68 -2.22
C GLU A 297 -15.33 -19.55 -1.25
N ARG A 298 -15.20 -19.82 0.05
CA ARG A 298 -15.29 -18.77 1.06
C ARG A 298 -14.18 -17.74 0.85
N GLU A 299 -12.91 -18.15 0.88
CA GLU A 299 -11.77 -17.23 0.74
C GLU A 299 -11.84 -16.42 -0.57
N ARG A 300 -12.17 -17.09 -1.69
CA ARG A 300 -12.37 -16.45 -3.00
C ARG A 300 -13.41 -15.33 -2.94
N ARG A 301 -14.56 -15.55 -2.29
CA ARG A 301 -15.64 -14.56 -2.17
C ARG A 301 -15.30 -13.37 -1.28
N TYR A 302 -14.36 -13.51 -0.34
CA TYR A 302 -13.80 -12.38 0.41
C TYR A 302 -12.62 -11.70 -0.33
N TYR A 303 -12.26 -12.19 -1.52
CA TYR A 303 -11.03 -11.81 -2.22
C TYR A 303 -9.77 -12.05 -1.38
N ALA A 304 -9.81 -13.01 -0.45
CA ALA A 304 -8.65 -13.36 0.36
C ALA A 304 -7.71 -14.25 -0.45
N VAL A 305 -6.43 -13.88 -0.52
CA VAL A 305 -5.40 -14.62 -1.27
C VAL A 305 -4.18 -15.00 -0.44
N VAL A 306 -4.09 -14.46 0.76
CA VAL A 306 -3.04 -14.78 1.73
C VAL A 306 -3.64 -15.01 3.09
N ASP A 307 -2.99 -15.89 3.85
CA ASP A 307 -3.26 -16.04 5.26
C ASP A 307 -1.97 -16.03 6.07
N TRP A 308 -2.12 -15.55 7.29
CA TRP A 308 -1.03 -15.50 8.24
C TRP A 308 -1.00 -16.87 8.90
N ALA A 309 -0.13 -17.76 8.40
CA ALA A 309 0.05 -19.09 8.98
C ALA A 309 0.77 -18.92 10.32
N PHE A 310 0.00 -18.56 11.33
CA PHE A 310 0.46 -18.09 12.63
C PHE A 310 1.00 -19.24 13.48
N THR A 311 2.20 -19.03 14.01
CA THR A 311 2.98 -19.95 14.86
C THR A 311 2.95 -21.44 14.46
N PRO A 312 3.39 -21.80 13.24
CA PRO A 312 3.46 -23.18 12.74
C PRO A 312 4.66 -23.96 13.31
N TYR A 313 5.03 -23.68 14.56
CA TYR A 313 6.15 -24.25 15.30
C TYR A 313 5.82 -24.35 16.80
N LYS A 314 6.50 -25.24 17.50
CA LYS A 314 6.25 -25.52 18.93
C LYS A 314 6.87 -24.48 19.87
N ARG A 315 8.09 -24.00 19.58
CA ARG A 315 8.89 -23.15 20.49
C ARG A 315 9.34 -21.88 19.79
N ALA A 316 9.08 -20.72 20.39
CA ALA A 316 9.51 -19.43 19.84
C ALA A 316 11.05 -19.38 19.67
N GLY A 317 11.52 -18.96 18.49
CA GLY A 317 12.94 -18.94 18.13
C GLY A 317 13.49 -20.27 17.57
N ASP A 318 12.68 -21.33 17.48
CA ASP A 318 12.98 -22.57 16.77
C ASP A 318 11.94 -22.82 15.67
N HIS A 319 11.97 -21.98 14.64
CA HIS A 319 10.95 -21.93 13.58
C HIS A 319 10.90 -23.22 12.76
N TRP A 320 12.04 -23.87 12.54
CA TRP A 320 12.05 -25.16 11.87
C TRP A 320 11.51 -26.28 12.78
N GLY A 321 11.77 -26.21 14.09
CA GLY A 321 11.44 -27.24 15.07
C GLY A 321 12.50 -28.33 15.07
N LYS A 322 13.58 -28.17 15.83
CA LYS A 322 14.75 -29.08 15.91
C LYS A 322 14.50 -30.20 16.92
N GLU A 323 15.03 -31.40 16.66
CA GLU A 323 14.81 -32.55 17.53
C GLU A 323 15.42 -32.32 18.91
N GLU A 324 16.62 -31.74 18.96
CA GLU A 324 17.33 -31.42 20.19
C GLU A 324 16.70 -30.29 21.01
N LEU A 325 15.75 -29.54 20.44
CA LEU A 325 15.01 -28.46 21.11
C LEU A 325 13.52 -28.80 21.33
N TRP A 326 13.08 -29.97 20.86
CA TRP A 326 11.67 -30.36 20.85
C TRP A 326 11.12 -30.62 22.25
N ASP A 327 11.88 -31.36 23.06
CA ASP A 327 11.53 -31.69 24.44
C ASP A 327 12.15 -30.66 25.39
N TYR A 328 11.34 -29.68 25.79
CA TYR A 328 11.71 -28.64 26.74
C TYR A 328 10.58 -28.39 27.75
N GLU A 329 10.92 -27.80 28.88
CA GLU A 329 9.95 -27.34 29.87
C GLU A 329 9.50 -25.91 29.51
N SER A 330 8.25 -25.77 29.08
CA SER A 330 7.65 -24.47 28.79
C SER A 330 7.32 -23.72 30.08
N VAL A 331 7.49 -22.40 30.08
CA VAL A 331 7.23 -21.55 31.27
C VAL A 331 5.75 -21.61 31.68
N PHE A 332 4.85 -21.65 30.70
CA PHE A 332 3.42 -21.85 30.93
C PHE A 332 2.99 -23.22 30.40
N PRO A 333 1.95 -23.85 30.97
CA PRO A 333 1.48 -25.15 30.49
C PRO A 333 1.01 -25.07 29.03
N ILE A 334 1.49 -26.00 28.20
CA ILE A 334 0.97 -26.19 26.84
C ILE A 334 -0.50 -26.59 26.93
N ARG A 335 -1.38 -25.78 26.34
CA ARG A 335 -2.82 -26.04 26.28
C ARG A 335 -3.16 -26.64 24.92
N PRO A 336 -3.67 -27.89 24.84
CA PRO A 336 -4.02 -28.54 23.57
C PRO A 336 -5.13 -27.82 22.77
N ASP A 337 -5.82 -26.88 23.41
CA ASP A 337 -6.90 -26.08 22.86
C ASP A 337 -6.55 -24.59 22.71
N SER A 338 -5.27 -24.21 22.84
CA SER A 338 -4.84 -22.84 22.57
C SER A 338 -4.93 -22.50 21.08
N PHE A 339 -5.04 -21.21 20.80
CA PHE A 339 -5.03 -20.65 19.45
C PHE A 339 -3.79 -21.08 18.65
N GLY A 340 -2.59 -20.99 19.26
CA GLY A 340 -1.33 -21.43 18.65
C GLY A 340 -1.15 -22.95 18.50
N SER A 341 -2.12 -23.76 18.95
CA SER A 341 -2.11 -25.23 18.80
C SER A 341 -3.06 -25.71 17.71
N ILE A 342 -3.52 -24.83 16.82
CA ILE A 342 -4.40 -25.19 15.70
C ILE A 342 -3.72 -24.78 14.39
N SER A 343 -3.68 -25.70 13.44
CA SER A 343 -3.16 -25.44 12.10
C SER A 343 -4.00 -26.20 11.08
N ASN A 344 -4.48 -25.49 10.06
CA ASN A 344 -5.39 -25.97 9.04
C ASN A 344 -6.67 -26.66 9.60
N GLY A 345 -7.23 -26.12 10.69
CA GLY A 345 -8.36 -26.73 11.41
C GLY A 345 -8.02 -28.01 12.18
N ILE A 346 -6.74 -28.41 12.22
CA ILE A 346 -6.25 -29.60 12.92
C ILE A 346 -5.57 -29.17 14.21
N ARG A 347 -5.88 -29.85 15.33
CA ARG A 347 -5.20 -29.62 16.61
C ARG A 347 -3.80 -30.25 16.64
N PHE A 348 -2.81 -29.42 16.90
CA PHE A 348 -1.43 -29.77 17.20
C PHE A 348 -1.28 -29.90 18.72
N ASP A 349 -1.70 -31.03 19.29
CA ASP A 349 -1.44 -31.34 20.70
C ASP A 349 0.07 -31.63 20.90
N TYR A 350 0.84 -30.57 21.13
CA TYR A 350 2.29 -30.65 21.33
C TYR A 350 2.70 -31.44 22.58
N THR A 351 1.78 -31.79 23.47
CA THR A 351 2.06 -32.62 24.67
C THR A 351 2.17 -34.11 24.36
N LYS A 352 1.64 -34.54 23.21
CA LYS A 352 1.60 -35.97 22.82
C LYS A 352 2.28 -36.25 21.49
N ARG A 353 2.51 -35.21 20.69
CA ARG A 353 3.02 -35.35 19.32
C ARG A 353 4.53 -35.55 19.32
N THR A 354 4.99 -36.56 18.57
CA THR A 354 6.42 -36.78 18.34
C THR A 354 6.98 -35.72 17.39
N TYR A 355 8.29 -35.50 17.45
CA TYR A 355 9.02 -34.66 16.49
C TYR A 355 8.74 -35.06 15.03
N ALA A 356 8.83 -36.36 14.72
CA ALA A 356 8.62 -36.87 13.37
C ALA A 356 7.17 -36.66 12.87
N ASP A 357 6.17 -36.85 13.75
CA ASP A 357 4.77 -36.62 13.41
C ASP A 357 4.46 -35.14 13.18
N PHE A 358 5.11 -34.23 13.91
CA PHE A 358 4.97 -32.80 13.70
C PHE A 358 5.45 -32.39 12.30
N HIS A 359 6.67 -32.77 11.93
CA HIS A 359 7.23 -32.45 10.61
C HIS A 359 6.42 -33.05 9.48
N ARG A 360 6.04 -34.33 9.60
CA ARG A 360 5.19 -35.00 8.60
C ARG A 360 3.86 -34.26 8.40
N LEU A 361 3.13 -33.99 9.49
CA LEU A 361 1.82 -33.34 9.41
C LEU A 361 1.92 -31.89 8.92
N ARG A 362 2.91 -31.12 9.38
CA ARG A 362 3.14 -29.76 8.91
C ARG A 362 3.40 -29.76 7.40
N LYS A 363 4.30 -30.62 6.93
CA LYS A 363 4.59 -30.76 5.50
C LYS A 363 3.36 -31.13 4.69
N GLU A 364 2.56 -32.10 5.14
CA GLU A 364 1.29 -32.47 4.49
C GLU A 364 0.32 -31.29 4.38
N ILE A 365 0.20 -30.46 5.43
CA ILE A 365 -0.66 -29.27 5.41
C ILE A 365 -0.17 -28.24 4.41
N PHE A 366 1.11 -27.87 4.45
CA PHE A 366 1.65 -26.83 3.60
C PHE A 366 1.65 -27.25 2.12
N LEU A 367 2.11 -28.47 1.79
CA LEU A 367 2.08 -28.97 0.41
C LEU A 367 0.66 -29.04 -0.17
N LYS A 368 -0.35 -29.24 0.69
CA LYS A 368 -1.74 -29.31 0.25
C LYS A 368 -2.35 -27.93 0.02
N ASN A 369 -2.13 -26.98 0.92
CA ASN A 369 -2.95 -25.77 1.02
C ASN A 369 -2.16 -24.46 0.89
N ALA A 370 -0.84 -24.46 1.07
CA ALA A 370 -0.07 -23.22 1.19
C ALA A 370 -0.17 -22.34 -0.06
N ARG A 371 -0.09 -22.94 -1.25
CA ARG A 371 -0.18 -22.21 -2.52
C ARG A 371 -1.58 -21.68 -2.81
N ASP A 372 -2.63 -22.37 -2.38
CA ASP A 372 -4.03 -21.97 -2.60
C ASP A 372 -4.45 -20.81 -1.71
N PHE A 373 -4.01 -20.82 -0.46
CA PHE A 373 -4.42 -19.82 0.52
C PHE A 373 -3.33 -18.80 0.84
N GLY A 374 -2.22 -18.82 0.11
CA GLY A 374 -1.09 -17.92 0.32
C GLY A 374 -0.59 -17.97 1.76
N TYR A 375 -0.25 -19.16 2.25
CA TYR A 375 0.25 -19.31 3.62
C TYR A 375 1.62 -18.68 3.76
N SER A 376 1.62 -17.52 4.40
CA SER A 376 2.83 -16.80 4.78
C SER A 376 3.33 -17.39 6.09
N PHE A 377 4.46 -18.08 6.06
CA PHE A 377 4.96 -18.74 7.28
C PHE A 377 5.31 -17.69 8.33
N TYR A 378 4.66 -17.72 9.49
CA TYR A 378 4.91 -16.78 10.58
C TYR A 378 6.33 -16.90 11.10
N THR A 379 7.03 -15.77 11.16
CA THR A 379 8.33 -15.67 11.82
C THR A 379 8.31 -14.51 12.81
N GLY A 380 8.28 -14.83 14.11
CA GLY A 380 8.57 -13.88 15.19
C GLY A 380 10.06 -13.54 15.23
N MET A 381 10.57 -12.93 14.17
CA MET A 381 12.01 -12.79 13.91
C MET A 381 12.78 -12.08 15.03
N ALA A 382 12.14 -11.17 15.78
CA ALA A 382 12.75 -10.44 16.90
C ALA A 382 12.46 -11.05 18.28
N TRP A 383 11.91 -12.28 18.35
CA TRP A 383 11.47 -12.90 19.59
C TRP A 383 11.90 -14.37 19.69
N CYS A 384 12.42 -14.75 20.86
CA CYS A 384 12.84 -16.12 21.15
C CYS A 384 12.35 -16.53 22.54
N GLU A 385 12.06 -17.81 22.76
CA GLU A 385 11.79 -18.33 24.11
C GLU A 385 12.98 -18.01 25.05
N ILE A 386 12.67 -17.53 26.25
CA ILE A 386 13.63 -16.85 27.13
C ILE A 386 14.77 -17.76 27.60
N ASN A 387 14.49 -19.03 27.88
CA ASN A 387 15.52 -19.98 28.31
C ASN A 387 16.39 -20.40 27.12
N LEU A 388 15.79 -20.64 25.95
CA LEU A 388 16.52 -20.90 24.71
C LEU A 388 17.49 -19.77 24.39
N ALA A 389 17.01 -18.52 24.43
CA ALA A 389 17.82 -17.34 24.16
C ALA A 389 18.99 -17.23 25.15
N LYS A 390 18.75 -17.42 26.45
CA LYS A 390 19.81 -17.34 27.47
C LYS A 390 20.85 -18.46 27.35
N GLU A 391 20.43 -19.67 27.01
CA GLU A 391 21.32 -20.83 26.91
C GLU A 391 22.13 -20.85 25.61
N LYS A 392 21.45 -20.63 24.48
CA LYS A 392 22.05 -20.83 23.15
C LYS A 392 22.45 -19.53 22.47
N TYR A 393 21.74 -18.42 22.76
CA TYR A 393 21.88 -17.16 22.02
C TYR A 393 22.07 -15.91 22.91
N PRO A 394 22.91 -15.95 23.96
CA PRO A 394 23.04 -14.83 24.89
C PRO A 394 23.55 -13.55 24.22
N ASP A 395 24.32 -13.68 23.14
CA ASP A 395 24.80 -12.55 22.33
C ASP A 395 23.67 -11.86 21.56
N ALA A 396 22.53 -12.51 21.32
CA ALA A 396 21.42 -11.93 20.58
C ALA A 396 20.43 -11.14 21.43
N ILE A 397 20.41 -11.30 22.76
CA ILE A 397 19.40 -10.68 23.61
C ILE A 397 19.49 -9.14 23.54
N ASN A 398 18.36 -8.50 23.24
CA ASN A 398 18.27 -7.04 23.14
C ASN A 398 17.66 -6.44 24.41
N TYR A 399 18.46 -5.69 25.17
CA TYR A 399 18.09 -5.09 26.45
C TYR A 399 17.46 -3.69 26.37
N ASP A 400 17.15 -3.19 25.18
CA ASP A 400 16.53 -1.89 25.03
C ASP A 400 15.06 -1.89 25.49
N THR A 401 14.79 -1.06 26.50
CA THR A 401 13.44 -0.86 27.08
C THR A 401 12.99 0.60 26.98
N GLU A 402 13.77 1.47 26.36
CA GLU A 402 13.41 2.89 26.32
C GLU A 402 12.18 3.14 25.43
N GLY A 403 11.46 4.23 25.70
CA GLY A 403 10.29 4.57 24.90
C GLY A 403 9.10 3.63 25.08
N GLY A 404 9.16 2.69 26.03
CA GLY A 404 8.10 1.70 26.27
C GLY A 404 8.21 0.45 25.40
N VAL A 405 9.36 0.21 24.77
CA VAL A 405 9.63 -1.00 23.99
C VAL A 405 9.53 -2.23 24.90
N ALA A 406 8.69 -3.20 24.50
CA ALA A 406 8.56 -4.46 25.21
C ALA A 406 9.85 -5.29 25.04
N HIS A 407 10.40 -5.73 26.17
CA HIS A 407 11.61 -6.57 26.24
C HIS A 407 11.28 -8.05 26.48
N ILE A 408 10.25 -8.33 27.28
CA ILE A 408 9.73 -9.68 27.55
C ILE A 408 8.23 -9.68 27.27
N LEU A 409 7.76 -10.75 26.63
CA LEU A 409 6.36 -11.09 26.43
C LEU A 409 6.09 -12.49 26.99
N GLY A 410 4.83 -12.89 27.11
CA GLY A 410 4.50 -14.27 27.47
C GLY A 410 3.19 -14.40 28.25
N PRO A 411 2.36 -15.41 27.95
CA PRO A 411 2.42 -16.30 26.78
C PRO A 411 1.83 -15.65 25.53
N TRP A 412 2.66 -15.07 24.66
CA TRP A 412 2.18 -14.23 23.55
C TRP A 412 1.95 -15.00 22.25
N SER A 413 3.01 -15.55 21.64
CA SER A 413 2.93 -16.11 20.28
C SER A 413 2.47 -17.58 20.28
N THR A 414 3.16 -18.45 20.99
CA THR A 414 2.85 -19.89 21.06
C THR A 414 1.74 -20.21 22.06
N GLY A 415 1.48 -19.29 23.00
CA GLY A 415 0.51 -19.48 24.08
C GLY A 415 1.07 -20.27 25.27
N HIS A 416 2.34 -20.67 25.24
CA HIS A 416 3.01 -21.38 26.34
C HIS A 416 4.45 -20.95 26.61
N ASP A 417 5.10 -20.22 25.70
CA ASP A 417 6.44 -19.67 25.92
C ASP A 417 6.40 -18.35 26.70
N GLN A 418 7.53 -18.02 27.35
CA GLN A 418 7.84 -16.65 27.71
C GLN A 418 8.91 -16.17 26.73
N GLU A 419 8.62 -15.14 25.95
CA GLU A 419 9.52 -14.66 24.91
C GLU A 419 10.36 -13.47 25.37
N ILE A 420 11.61 -13.43 24.95
CA ILE A 420 12.53 -12.30 25.12
C ILE A 420 12.92 -11.75 23.76
N ARG A 421 13.08 -10.44 23.68
CA ARG A 421 13.48 -9.77 22.44
C ARG A 421 14.93 -10.11 22.08
N VAL A 422 15.16 -10.48 20.82
CA VAL A 422 16.46 -10.86 20.27
C VAL A 422 16.75 -10.11 18.96
N PHE A 423 18.01 -9.88 18.66
CA PHE A 423 18.46 -9.17 17.47
C PHE A 423 18.83 -10.15 16.34
N PRO A 424 18.14 -10.08 15.17
CA PRO A 424 18.25 -11.09 14.12
C PRO A 424 19.32 -10.79 13.05
N MET A 425 20.40 -10.06 13.38
CA MET A 425 21.51 -9.81 12.45
C MET A 425 22.87 -9.97 13.14
N GLY A 426 23.78 -10.72 12.52
CA GLY A 426 25.17 -10.85 12.98
C GLY A 426 25.37 -11.57 14.34
N THR A 427 24.35 -12.25 14.85
CA THR A 427 24.36 -12.99 16.13
C THR A 427 24.23 -14.50 15.92
N SER A 428 24.45 -15.27 16.97
CA SER A 428 24.23 -16.73 16.94
C SER A 428 22.78 -17.11 16.59
N TYR A 429 21.79 -16.38 17.12
CA TYR A 429 20.38 -16.55 16.78
C TYR A 429 20.09 -16.22 15.31
N ALA A 430 20.64 -15.10 14.80
CA ALA A 430 20.46 -14.70 13.40
C ALA A 430 20.89 -15.79 12.41
N LYS A 431 21.99 -16.48 12.73
CA LYS A 431 22.48 -17.61 11.94
C LYS A 431 21.46 -18.75 11.89
N VAL A 432 20.96 -19.17 13.06
CA VAL A 432 19.97 -20.26 13.15
C VAL A 432 18.66 -19.87 12.47
N LEU A 433 18.20 -18.63 12.63
CA LEU A 433 16.99 -18.14 11.98
C LEU A 433 17.09 -18.23 10.44
N ARG A 434 18.22 -17.78 9.86
CA ARG A 434 18.45 -17.87 8.40
C ARG A 434 18.53 -19.32 7.91
N GLU A 435 19.16 -20.20 8.67
CA GLU A 435 19.21 -21.63 8.38
C GLU A 435 17.81 -22.26 8.40
N ASP A 436 16.99 -21.93 9.39
CA ASP A 436 15.61 -22.41 9.52
C ASP A 436 14.74 -21.91 8.37
N ILE A 437 14.80 -20.61 8.04
CA ILE A 437 14.06 -20.02 6.90
C ILE A 437 14.43 -20.72 5.59
N ALA A 438 15.72 -20.92 5.31
CA ALA A 438 16.17 -21.60 4.10
C ALA A 438 15.73 -23.07 4.03
N ARG A 439 15.66 -23.77 5.18
CA ARG A 439 15.14 -25.14 5.26
C ARG A 439 13.64 -25.19 5.02
N LEU A 440 12.88 -24.31 5.68
CA LEU A 440 11.42 -24.21 5.56
C LEU A 440 11.00 -23.92 4.12
N TRP A 441 11.69 -22.99 3.45
CA TRP A 441 11.47 -22.71 2.02
C TRP A 441 11.57 -23.98 1.16
N LYS A 442 12.64 -24.75 1.34
CA LYS A 442 12.89 -25.98 0.57
C LYS A 442 11.94 -27.13 0.94
N GLU A 443 11.52 -27.22 2.19
CA GLU A 443 10.76 -28.36 2.70
C GLU A 443 9.25 -28.26 2.41
N LEU A 444 8.69 -27.05 2.50
CA LEU A 444 7.25 -26.82 2.59
C LEU A 444 6.60 -26.23 1.33
N ASP A 445 7.38 -25.91 0.28
CA ASP A 445 6.90 -25.22 -0.93
C ASP A 445 6.07 -23.96 -0.62
N LEU A 446 6.63 -23.11 0.24
CA LEU A 446 5.95 -21.90 0.71
C LEU A 446 5.78 -20.90 -0.44
N PRO A 447 4.75 -20.04 -0.40
CA PRO A 447 4.68 -18.89 -1.28
C PRO A 447 5.40 -17.65 -0.70
N GLY A 448 5.57 -17.58 0.62
CA GLY A 448 6.21 -16.44 1.28
C GLY A 448 6.34 -16.59 2.80
N PHE A 449 6.87 -15.55 3.44
CA PHE A 449 7.06 -15.45 4.88
C PHE A 449 6.31 -14.24 5.45
N ALA A 450 5.82 -14.37 6.68
CA ALA A 450 5.19 -13.27 7.41
C ALA A 450 6.04 -12.85 8.60
N PHE A 451 6.56 -11.64 8.54
CA PHE A 451 7.46 -11.03 9.49
C PHE A 451 6.64 -10.23 10.51
N ASP A 452 6.55 -10.78 11.72
CA ASP A 452 5.91 -10.12 12.84
C ASP A 452 6.92 -9.30 13.63
N CYS A 453 6.47 -8.16 14.15
CA CYS A 453 7.33 -7.17 14.81
C CYS A 453 8.45 -6.68 13.86
N GLY A 454 9.45 -5.93 14.35
CA GLY A 454 10.40 -5.22 13.48
C GLY A 454 10.15 -3.73 13.49
N THR A 455 10.37 -3.15 14.67
CA THR A 455 9.97 -1.79 15.01
C THR A 455 11.15 -0.83 14.85
N PRO A 456 10.97 0.34 14.22
CA PRO A 456 11.99 1.39 14.26
C PRO A 456 12.18 1.91 15.69
N GLY A 457 13.41 2.28 16.03
CA GLY A 457 13.74 2.82 17.34
C GLY A 457 13.92 1.73 18.40
N VAL A 458 14.44 0.56 18.03
CA VAL A 458 14.82 -0.50 18.98
C VAL A 458 16.32 -0.76 18.82
N ASN A 459 17.11 -0.25 19.75
CA ASN A 459 18.56 -0.10 19.62
C ASN A 459 19.30 -1.29 20.27
N TYR A 460 19.76 -2.23 19.46
CA TYR A 460 20.60 -3.34 19.93
C TYR A 460 22.04 -2.87 20.19
N ARG A 461 22.62 -3.32 21.32
CA ARG A 461 23.98 -2.92 21.79
C ARG A 461 24.88 -4.10 22.17
N GLY A 462 24.48 -5.33 21.82
CA GLY A 462 25.27 -6.52 22.14
C GLY A 462 26.49 -6.69 21.22
N PRO A 463 27.23 -7.82 21.32
CA PRO A 463 28.52 -8.02 20.67
C PRO A 463 28.53 -7.78 19.15
N ALA A 464 27.42 -8.00 18.44
CA ALA A 464 27.38 -7.82 16.99
C ALA A 464 27.66 -6.37 16.56
N VAL A 465 27.42 -5.36 17.41
CA VAL A 465 27.71 -3.95 17.09
C VAL A 465 29.21 -3.65 16.93
N ASN A 466 30.07 -4.55 17.38
CA ASN A 466 31.52 -4.44 17.24
C ASN A 466 32.03 -5.01 15.91
N ASN A 467 31.19 -5.73 15.14
CA ASN A 467 31.55 -6.20 13.82
C ASN A 467 31.45 -5.04 12.81
N PRO A 468 32.58 -4.56 12.24
CA PRO A 468 32.55 -3.43 11.33
C PRO A 468 31.83 -3.74 10.01
N GLU A 469 31.71 -5.01 9.62
CA GLU A 469 31.07 -5.42 8.37
C GLU A 469 29.53 -5.32 8.43
N LEU A 470 28.94 -5.17 9.62
CA LEU A 470 27.49 -5.02 9.74
C LEU A 470 27.06 -3.59 9.40
N PRO A 471 25.98 -3.43 8.60
CA PRO A 471 25.47 -2.11 8.24
C PRO A 471 24.77 -1.44 9.43
N GLY A 472 24.53 -0.13 9.31
CA GLY A 472 23.70 0.62 10.23
C GLY A 472 24.30 0.90 11.61
N ARG A 473 25.62 0.70 11.82
CA ARG A 473 26.27 1.07 13.10
C ARG A 473 26.17 2.58 13.32
N ALA A 474 25.45 2.97 14.37
CA ALA A 474 25.28 4.36 14.82
C ALA A 474 25.69 4.50 16.30
N TRP A 475 25.61 5.72 16.84
CA TRP A 475 26.00 6.00 18.22
C TRP A 475 25.07 7.03 18.88
N ASP A 476 25.00 6.96 20.20
CA ASP A 476 24.40 7.96 21.07
C ASP A 476 25.15 8.05 22.41
N ASP A 477 24.54 8.69 23.40
CA ASP A 477 25.09 8.86 24.75
C ASP A 477 25.31 7.53 25.48
N LYS A 478 24.65 6.45 25.06
CA LYS A 478 24.80 5.09 25.61
C LYS A 478 25.78 4.22 24.83
N GLY A 479 26.45 4.78 23.83
CA GLY A 479 27.45 4.09 23.01
C GLY A 479 26.92 3.70 21.63
N ILE A 480 27.54 2.68 21.05
CA ILE A 480 27.25 2.22 19.69
C ILE A 480 26.01 1.33 19.71
N PHE A 481 25.19 1.43 18.67
CA PHE A 481 24.02 0.57 18.49
C PHE A 481 23.71 0.32 17.01
N ILE A 482 22.86 -0.67 16.77
CA ILE A 482 22.19 -0.90 15.48
C ILE A 482 20.69 -1.00 15.77
N ASP A 483 19.87 -0.31 14.97
CA ASP A 483 18.42 -0.36 15.07
C ASP A 483 17.86 -1.68 14.52
N GLU A 484 16.82 -2.22 15.16
CA GLU A 484 16.16 -3.46 14.74
C GLU A 484 15.65 -3.39 13.28
N LEU A 485 15.21 -2.22 12.80
CA LEU A 485 14.75 -2.06 11.41
C LEU A 485 15.85 -2.42 10.39
N VAL A 486 17.12 -2.17 10.71
CA VAL A 486 18.26 -2.54 9.85
C VAL A 486 18.34 -4.06 9.69
N ALA A 487 18.23 -4.78 10.80
CA ALA A 487 18.23 -6.24 10.78
C ALA A 487 17.01 -6.83 10.04
N VAL A 488 15.85 -6.18 10.14
CA VAL A 488 14.65 -6.59 9.41
C VAL A 488 14.83 -6.41 7.90
N ASN A 489 15.33 -5.25 7.46
CA ASN A 489 15.58 -5.02 6.04
C ASN A 489 16.61 -6.00 5.46
N ASP A 490 17.68 -6.30 6.22
CA ASP A 490 18.69 -7.31 5.87
C ASP A 490 18.08 -8.73 5.75
N LEU A 491 17.15 -9.09 6.65
CA LEU A 491 16.46 -10.38 6.56
C LEU A 491 15.49 -10.46 5.37
N ILE A 492 14.85 -9.35 5.00
CA ILE A 492 14.00 -9.27 3.79
C ILE A 492 14.86 -9.50 2.53
N ASP A 493 16.01 -8.82 2.44
CA ASP A 493 16.95 -9.03 1.33
C ASP A 493 17.40 -10.49 1.24
N PHE A 494 17.63 -11.15 2.38
CA PHE A 494 17.93 -12.57 2.42
C PHE A 494 16.79 -13.46 1.90
N VAL A 495 15.54 -13.20 2.29
CA VAL A 495 14.39 -13.98 1.81
C VAL A 495 14.24 -13.86 0.30
N HIS A 496 14.35 -12.65 -0.24
CA HIS A 496 14.29 -12.43 -1.70
C HIS A 496 15.44 -13.12 -2.46
N GLN A 497 16.58 -13.38 -1.81
CA GLN A 497 17.71 -14.09 -2.40
C GLN A 497 17.58 -15.63 -2.35
N LEU A 498 16.57 -16.19 -1.69
CA LEU A 498 16.35 -17.64 -1.65
C LEU A 498 16.03 -18.21 -3.04
N ASP A 499 15.37 -17.42 -3.89
CA ASP A 499 15.07 -17.71 -5.29
C ASP A 499 15.06 -16.38 -6.09
N PRO A 500 16.17 -15.96 -6.70
CA PRO A 500 16.26 -14.68 -7.40
C PRO A 500 15.33 -14.54 -8.62
N ASP A 501 14.96 -15.65 -9.25
CA ASP A 501 14.10 -15.66 -10.44
C ASP A 501 12.62 -15.60 -10.06
N ASN A 502 12.25 -16.16 -8.91
CA ASN A 502 10.90 -16.11 -8.36
C ASN A 502 10.92 -15.93 -6.83
N PRO A 503 11.24 -14.72 -6.33
CA PRO A 503 11.47 -14.50 -4.91
C PRO A 503 10.21 -14.80 -4.07
N PRO A 504 10.34 -15.41 -2.88
CA PRO A 504 9.23 -15.55 -1.93
C PRO A 504 8.72 -14.17 -1.51
N TYR A 505 7.41 -14.01 -1.30
CA TYR A 505 6.92 -12.70 -0.84
C TYR A 505 7.20 -12.52 0.63
N VAL A 506 7.40 -11.27 1.04
CA VAL A 506 7.44 -10.88 2.44
C VAL A 506 6.20 -10.08 2.79
N TRP A 507 5.41 -10.62 3.71
CA TRP A 507 4.35 -9.91 4.39
C TRP A 507 4.85 -9.38 5.73
N LYS A 508 4.73 -8.07 5.99
CA LYS A 508 5.23 -7.47 7.25
C LYS A 508 4.10 -6.87 8.07
N ASN A 509 4.18 -7.05 9.39
CA ASN A 509 3.39 -6.26 10.35
C ASN A 509 3.98 -4.85 10.52
N GLY A 510 3.16 -3.82 10.30
CA GLY A 510 3.56 -2.42 10.39
C GLY A 510 4.34 -1.91 9.17
N GLN A 511 4.74 -0.65 9.21
CA GLN A 511 5.33 0.05 8.06
C GLN A 511 6.77 -0.37 7.73
N GLY A 512 7.26 0.09 6.57
CA GLY A 512 8.63 -0.14 6.11
C GLY A 512 8.67 -0.92 4.80
N ARG A 513 9.83 -1.51 4.50
CA ARG A 513 10.04 -2.35 3.31
C ARG A 513 9.34 -3.70 3.50
N ALA A 514 8.55 -4.11 2.52
CA ALA A 514 7.91 -5.43 2.38
C ALA A 514 7.33 -5.56 0.96
N ASP A 515 6.68 -6.67 0.63
CA ASP A 515 5.86 -6.80 -0.59
C ASP A 515 4.38 -6.52 -0.29
N TYR A 516 3.93 -6.95 0.89
CA TYR A 516 2.58 -6.77 1.41
C TYR A 516 2.65 -6.29 2.86
N VAL A 517 1.78 -5.37 3.28
CA VAL A 517 1.85 -4.73 4.61
C VAL A 517 0.56 -4.90 5.39
N MET A 518 0.66 -5.35 6.63
CA MET A 518 -0.46 -5.43 7.57
C MET A 518 -0.52 -4.22 8.49
N ILE A 519 -1.73 -3.68 8.63
CA ILE A 519 -2.09 -2.63 9.58
C ILE A 519 -2.91 -3.27 10.70
N GLU A 520 -2.25 -3.54 11.83
CA GLU A 520 -2.86 -4.18 13.00
C GLU A 520 -3.65 -3.18 13.87
N THR A 521 -4.60 -2.48 13.25
CA THR A 521 -5.47 -1.52 13.93
C THR A 521 -6.77 -1.41 13.13
N SER A 522 -7.90 -1.32 13.84
CA SER A 522 -9.18 -1.08 13.17
C SER A 522 -9.25 0.35 12.63
N ILE A 523 -9.84 0.54 11.45
CA ILE A 523 -10.12 1.87 10.89
C ILE A 523 -11.06 2.71 11.77
N PHE A 524 -11.79 2.06 12.68
CA PHE A 524 -12.71 2.70 13.63
C PHE A 524 -12.02 3.13 14.92
N ASP A 525 -10.77 2.72 15.14
CA ASP A 525 -9.99 3.19 16.28
C ASP A 525 -9.65 4.69 16.07
N PRO A 526 -9.90 5.57 17.06
CA PRO A 526 -9.55 6.98 16.97
C PRO A 526 -8.09 7.23 16.62
N ILE A 527 -7.17 6.34 17.03
CA ILE A 527 -5.75 6.48 16.75
C ILE A 527 -5.48 6.36 15.24
N PHE A 528 -6.23 5.55 14.50
CA PHE A 528 -5.98 5.23 13.09
C PHE A 528 -5.75 6.49 12.24
N ARG A 529 -6.64 7.48 12.36
CA ARG A 529 -6.56 8.73 11.58
C ARG A 529 -5.32 9.58 11.92
N SER A 530 -4.75 9.41 13.11
CA SER A 530 -3.60 10.22 13.53
C SER A 530 -2.27 9.77 12.94
N TRP A 531 -2.08 8.48 12.65
CA TRP A 531 -0.80 7.93 12.18
C TRP A 531 -0.87 7.24 10.81
N MET A 532 -2.07 6.94 10.31
CA MET A 532 -2.24 6.28 9.00
C MET A 532 -1.65 7.08 7.83
N PRO A 533 -1.75 8.42 7.74
CA PRO A 533 -1.09 9.17 6.67
C PRO A 533 0.43 8.92 6.62
N LEU A 534 1.11 9.06 7.76
CA LEU A 534 2.54 8.79 7.87
C LEU A 534 2.89 7.34 7.52
N THR A 535 2.08 6.41 7.99
CA THR A 535 2.24 4.98 7.66
C THR A 535 2.14 4.75 6.17
N ARG A 536 1.16 5.38 5.51
CA ARG A 536 1.02 5.28 4.07
C ARG A 536 2.20 5.90 3.32
N TYR A 537 2.79 7.00 3.83
CA TYR A 537 4.02 7.56 3.28
C TYR A 537 5.22 6.60 3.36
N ASN A 538 5.32 5.82 4.43
CA ASN A 538 6.39 4.82 4.58
C ASN A 538 6.13 3.50 3.81
N ILE A 539 4.87 3.20 3.46
CA ILE A 539 4.50 2.02 2.66
C ILE A 539 4.63 2.31 1.16
N GLY A 540 4.18 3.48 0.71
CA GLY A 540 4.25 3.90 -0.68
C GLY A 540 3.17 3.29 -1.57
N MET A 541 3.59 2.72 -2.70
CA MET A 541 2.71 2.13 -3.70
C MET A 541 2.36 0.66 -3.41
N ARG A 542 2.96 0.06 -2.37
CA ARG A 542 2.74 -1.34 -1.97
C ARG A 542 1.34 -1.57 -1.45
N ALA A 543 0.85 -2.79 -1.62
CA ALA A 543 -0.44 -3.19 -1.10
C ALA A 543 -0.42 -3.28 0.44
N ALA A 544 -1.54 -2.91 1.05
CA ALA A 544 -1.71 -2.94 2.49
C ALA A 544 -3.11 -3.44 2.87
N VAL A 545 -3.21 -4.03 4.06
CA VAL A 545 -4.43 -4.68 4.54
C VAL A 545 -4.69 -4.37 6.01
N VAL A 546 -5.96 -4.27 6.38
CA VAL A 546 -6.39 -4.07 7.76
C VAL A 546 -6.53 -5.42 8.47
N HIS A 547 -5.78 -5.58 9.55
CA HIS A 547 -5.87 -6.67 10.53
C HIS A 547 -6.41 -6.11 11.85
N GLY A 548 -7.66 -5.67 11.85
CA GLY A 548 -8.31 -5.06 13.01
C GLY A 548 -9.38 -5.94 13.66
N HIS A 549 -9.97 -5.45 14.74
CA HIS A 549 -11.09 -6.09 15.44
C HIS A 549 -12.47 -5.76 14.84
N GLY A 550 -12.53 -5.43 13.55
CA GLY A 550 -13.77 -5.04 12.87
C GLY A 550 -14.33 -3.70 13.37
N TYR A 551 -15.66 -3.60 13.46
CA TYR A 551 -16.41 -2.37 13.69
C TYR A 551 -16.27 -1.72 15.08
N LEU A 552 -15.69 -2.42 16.06
CA LEU A 552 -15.57 -1.95 17.45
C LEU A 552 -16.91 -1.46 18.04
N ILE A 553 -18.00 -2.21 17.83
CA ILE A 553 -19.39 -1.77 18.13
C ILE A 553 -19.59 -1.24 19.55
N ASP A 554 -18.99 -1.85 20.56
CA ASP A 554 -19.14 -1.36 21.94
C ASP A 554 -18.48 0.02 22.17
N GLN A 555 -17.58 0.45 21.28
CA GLN A 555 -16.98 1.80 21.28
C GLN A 555 -17.70 2.75 20.32
N THR A 556 -18.09 2.28 19.13
CA THR A 556 -18.71 3.12 18.09
C THR A 556 -20.21 3.33 18.30
N ILE A 557 -20.91 2.34 18.87
CA ILE A 557 -22.33 2.38 19.22
C ILE A 557 -22.52 1.86 20.66
N PRO A 558 -22.01 2.57 21.69
CA PRO A 558 -21.96 2.06 23.07
C PRO A 558 -23.35 1.75 23.67
N ASN A 559 -24.41 2.39 23.15
CA ASN A 559 -25.79 2.22 23.60
C ASN A 559 -26.61 1.24 22.74
N TRP A 560 -25.98 0.42 21.89
CA TRP A 560 -26.68 -0.47 20.94
C TRP A 560 -27.76 -1.35 21.60
N ARG A 561 -27.57 -1.76 22.86
CA ARG A 561 -28.55 -2.57 23.60
C ARG A 561 -29.92 -1.89 23.78
N ASN A 562 -29.97 -0.56 23.70
CA ASN A 562 -31.19 0.22 23.82
C ASN A 562 -31.86 0.53 22.48
N LEU A 563 -31.17 0.25 21.37
CA LEU A 563 -31.70 0.49 20.03
C LEU A 563 -32.65 -0.65 19.63
N ASN A 564 -33.64 -0.30 18.82
CA ASN A 564 -34.38 -1.26 18.02
C ASN A 564 -33.58 -1.67 16.76
N GLN A 565 -34.10 -2.59 15.97
CA GLN A 565 -33.41 -3.09 14.78
C GLN A 565 -33.16 -1.98 13.75
N GLU A 566 -34.17 -1.19 13.40
CA GLU A 566 -34.06 -0.12 12.39
C GLU A 566 -33.00 0.93 12.79
N GLU A 567 -33.03 1.38 14.05
CA GLU A 567 -32.07 2.33 14.59
C GLU A 567 -30.63 1.79 14.56
N PHE A 568 -30.44 0.53 14.94
CA PHE A 568 -29.12 -0.11 14.91
C PHE A 568 -28.58 -0.24 13.48
N TYR A 569 -29.43 -0.66 12.54
CA TYR A 569 -29.05 -0.77 11.12
C TYR A 569 -28.73 0.59 10.49
N HIS A 570 -29.43 1.65 10.92
CA HIS A 570 -29.12 3.01 10.48
C HIS A 570 -27.70 3.45 10.90
N GLU A 571 -27.27 3.13 12.12
CA GLU A 571 -25.90 3.43 12.57
C GLU A 571 -24.87 2.50 11.92
N MET A 572 -25.16 1.20 11.80
CA MET A 572 -24.29 0.23 11.11
C MET A 572 -24.02 0.61 9.66
N ALA A 573 -25.04 1.10 8.93
CA ALA A 573 -24.87 1.55 7.55
C ALA A 573 -23.85 2.70 7.43
N LYS A 574 -23.83 3.64 8.37
CA LYS A 574 -22.83 4.73 8.39
C LYS A 574 -21.42 4.19 8.62
N LEU A 575 -21.26 3.18 9.48
CA LEU A 575 -19.97 2.54 9.71
C LEU A 575 -19.49 1.76 8.47
N ALA A 576 -20.40 1.08 7.78
CA ALA A 576 -20.11 0.38 6.52
C ALA A 576 -19.71 1.36 5.40
N ASP A 577 -20.42 2.48 5.26
CA ASP A 577 -20.04 3.56 4.34
C ASP A 577 -18.64 4.10 4.69
N HIS A 578 -18.38 4.35 5.98
CA HIS A 578 -17.06 4.80 6.43
C HIS A 578 -15.95 3.80 6.06
N ALA A 579 -16.20 2.50 6.18
CA ALA A 579 -15.24 1.47 5.81
C ALA A 579 -14.84 1.56 4.33
N VAL A 580 -15.83 1.49 3.44
CA VAL A 580 -15.59 1.53 1.99
C VAL A 580 -14.89 2.84 1.59
N LEU A 581 -15.34 3.98 2.14
CA LEU A 581 -14.75 5.27 1.78
C LEU A 581 -13.29 5.42 2.28
N THR A 582 -12.96 4.81 3.41
CA THR A 582 -11.61 4.81 4.00
C THR A 582 -10.68 3.85 3.27
N ASP A 583 -11.19 2.69 2.86
CA ASP A 583 -10.44 1.70 2.07
C ASP A 583 -9.91 2.34 0.78
N PHE A 584 -10.76 3.06 0.05
CA PHE A 584 -10.35 3.82 -1.14
C PHE A 584 -9.53 5.08 -0.83
N GLN A 585 -9.58 5.64 0.38
CA GLN A 585 -8.73 6.80 0.70
C GLN A 585 -7.26 6.38 0.88
N TYR A 586 -7.04 5.24 1.52
CA TYR A 586 -5.70 4.76 1.88
C TYR A 586 -5.19 3.60 1.02
N GLY A 587 -6.00 3.09 0.09
CA GLY A 587 -5.65 1.93 -0.73
C GLY A 587 -5.40 0.68 0.13
N VAL A 588 -6.30 0.42 1.08
CA VAL A 588 -6.20 -0.71 2.02
C VAL A 588 -7.37 -1.65 1.85
N THR A 589 -7.12 -2.96 1.87
CA THR A 589 -8.18 -3.97 1.83
C THR A 589 -8.66 -4.31 3.24
N GLN A 590 -9.95 -4.61 3.38
CA GLN A 590 -10.54 -5.19 4.60
C GLN A 590 -10.60 -6.71 4.48
N ASN A 591 -11.13 -7.35 5.52
CA ASN A 591 -11.33 -8.79 5.56
C ASN A 591 -12.70 -9.14 6.16
N HIS A 592 -12.93 -10.43 6.38
CA HIS A 592 -14.19 -10.99 6.87
C HIS A 592 -14.77 -10.34 8.14
N VAL A 593 -13.94 -9.79 9.04
CA VAL A 593 -14.43 -9.15 10.28
C VAL A 593 -15.21 -7.85 10.03
N THR A 594 -14.95 -7.18 8.90
CA THR A 594 -15.67 -5.98 8.45
C THR A 594 -16.61 -6.30 7.29
N GLN A 595 -16.28 -7.29 6.46
CA GLN A 595 -17.04 -7.65 5.26
C GLN A 595 -18.29 -8.49 5.53
N ASN A 596 -18.36 -9.25 6.63
CA ASN A 596 -19.55 -10.02 6.98
C ASN A 596 -20.78 -9.12 7.10
N GLY A 597 -21.86 -9.45 6.39
CA GLY A 597 -23.08 -8.66 6.37
C GLY A 597 -22.95 -7.29 5.70
N ASN A 598 -21.81 -6.98 5.07
CA ASN A 598 -21.56 -5.74 4.33
C ASN A 598 -21.29 -6.03 2.85
N PRO A 599 -22.34 -6.29 2.04
CA PRO A 599 -22.18 -6.58 0.62
C PRO A 599 -21.57 -5.44 -0.19
N GLN A 600 -21.72 -4.17 0.25
CA GLN A 600 -21.10 -3.02 -0.43
C GLN A 600 -19.57 -3.11 -0.42
N SER A 601 -18.97 -3.56 0.70
CA SER A 601 -17.52 -3.74 0.82
C SER A 601 -17.01 -4.81 -0.15
N ILE A 602 -17.69 -5.96 -0.25
CA ILE A 602 -17.33 -7.03 -1.20
C ILE A 602 -17.55 -6.59 -2.65
N TYR A 603 -18.67 -5.92 -2.93
CA TYR A 603 -19.00 -5.42 -4.27
C TYR A 603 -17.91 -4.49 -4.81
N ALA A 604 -17.33 -3.64 -3.97
CA ALA A 604 -16.34 -2.63 -4.37
C ALA A 604 -14.88 -3.16 -4.44
N MET A 605 -14.62 -4.41 -4.03
CA MET A 605 -13.28 -4.99 -4.00
C MET A 605 -12.57 -4.99 -5.37
N PRO A 606 -13.20 -5.34 -6.50
CA PRO A 606 -12.53 -5.35 -7.80
C PRO A 606 -11.92 -3.99 -8.16
N GLU A 607 -12.66 -2.90 -7.95
CA GLU A 607 -12.20 -1.54 -8.23
C GLU A 607 -11.09 -1.11 -7.26
N LEU A 608 -11.21 -1.46 -5.98
CA LEU A 608 -10.18 -1.19 -4.99
C LEU A 608 -8.87 -1.94 -5.29
N ILE A 609 -8.97 -3.21 -5.70
CA ILE A 609 -7.80 -4.02 -6.09
C ILE A 609 -7.13 -3.41 -7.33
N GLU A 610 -7.90 -2.95 -8.33
CA GLU A 610 -7.33 -2.26 -9.50
C GLU A 610 -6.63 -0.96 -9.10
N CYS A 611 -7.22 -0.17 -8.20
CA CYS A 611 -6.59 1.02 -7.62
C CYS A 611 -5.26 0.67 -6.94
N ASN A 612 -5.25 -0.35 -6.06
CA ASN A 612 -4.06 -0.79 -5.33
C ASN A 612 -2.95 -1.24 -6.28
N ARG A 613 -3.29 -1.97 -7.36
CA ARG A 613 -2.33 -2.39 -8.40
C ARG A 613 -1.70 -1.22 -9.13
N ASN A 614 -2.47 -0.16 -9.41
CA ASN A 614 -1.94 1.06 -10.01
C ASN A 614 -1.03 1.84 -9.04
N GLY A 615 -1.10 1.55 -7.74
CA GLY A 615 -0.20 2.09 -6.72
C GLY A 615 -0.68 3.42 -6.17
N TRP A 616 -0.98 3.44 -4.86
CA TRP A 616 -1.39 4.65 -4.14
C TRP A 616 -0.33 5.76 -4.23
N GLN A 617 -0.78 7.01 -4.34
CA GLN A 617 0.06 8.19 -4.46
C GLN A 617 -0.26 9.19 -3.33
N ALA A 618 0.76 9.90 -2.86
CA ALA A 618 0.60 10.84 -1.75
C ALA A 618 -0.12 12.13 -2.18
N LEU A 619 0.22 12.66 -3.36
CA LEU A 619 -0.33 13.93 -3.83
C LEU A 619 -1.59 13.72 -4.67
N ILE A 620 -2.60 14.57 -4.43
CA ILE A 620 -3.85 14.60 -5.19
C ILE A 620 -3.93 15.96 -5.89
N PRO A 621 -3.50 16.08 -7.16
CA PRO A 621 -3.37 17.36 -7.84
C PRO A 621 -4.68 17.80 -8.48
N VAL A 622 -5.73 17.94 -7.66
CA VAL A 622 -7.08 18.28 -8.12
C VAL A 622 -7.68 19.40 -7.29
N GLU A 623 -8.10 20.48 -7.95
CA GLU A 623 -8.91 21.54 -7.35
C GLU A 623 -10.39 21.21 -7.58
N LEU A 624 -11.22 21.38 -6.54
CA LEU A 624 -12.64 21.00 -6.53
C LEU A 624 -13.54 22.19 -6.15
N SER A 625 -14.69 22.32 -6.80
CA SER A 625 -15.74 23.30 -6.45
C SER A 625 -16.58 22.91 -5.22
N GLN A 626 -15.95 22.39 -4.16
CA GLN A 626 -16.64 21.74 -3.03
C GLN A 626 -17.19 22.68 -1.94
N GLN A 627 -17.06 24.01 -2.13
CA GLN A 627 -17.56 25.04 -1.19
C GLN A 627 -17.14 24.82 0.29
N GLY A 628 -15.95 24.25 0.51
CA GLY A 628 -15.42 23.97 1.86
C GLY A 628 -15.96 22.69 2.52
N LYS A 629 -16.82 21.91 1.85
CA LYS A 629 -17.22 20.59 2.34
C LYS A 629 -16.05 19.61 2.30
N TYR A 630 -16.04 18.68 3.27
CA TYR A 630 -15.08 17.58 3.30
C TYR A 630 -15.49 16.48 2.31
N LEU A 631 -14.50 15.94 1.60
CA LEU A 631 -14.59 14.77 0.72
C LEU A 631 -13.44 13.83 1.05
N TYR A 632 -13.68 12.52 0.92
CA TYR A 632 -12.61 11.52 0.85
C TYR A 632 -11.95 11.63 -0.52
N GLN A 633 -10.63 11.57 -0.56
CA GLN A 633 -9.86 11.74 -1.79
C GLN A 633 -8.67 10.80 -1.79
N ALA A 634 -8.35 10.22 -2.95
CA ALA A 634 -7.10 9.53 -3.19
C ALA A 634 -6.72 9.58 -4.66
N ARG A 635 -5.46 9.28 -4.93
CA ARG A 635 -4.92 9.07 -6.27
C ARG A 635 -4.18 7.74 -6.33
N TYR A 636 -4.36 7.05 -7.44
CA TYR A 636 -3.63 5.83 -7.77
C TYR A 636 -2.98 6.01 -9.13
N GLY A 637 -1.80 5.41 -9.34
CA GLY A 637 -1.08 5.45 -10.61
C GLY A 637 -0.58 6.83 -11.04
N ARG A 638 0.09 6.84 -12.20
CA ARG A 638 0.72 8.01 -12.82
C ARG A 638 0.39 8.06 -14.31
N GLY A 639 0.44 9.27 -14.88
CA GLY A 639 0.19 9.52 -16.31
C GLY A 639 -1.11 8.89 -16.80
N ALA A 640 -1.04 8.14 -17.90
CA ALA A 640 -2.19 7.46 -18.49
C ALA A 640 -2.83 6.42 -17.56
N SER A 641 -2.12 5.95 -16.53
CA SER A 641 -2.63 4.96 -15.57
C SER A 641 -3.21 5.60 -14.30
N SER A 642 -3.34 6.93 -14.25
CA SER A 642 -3.93 7.61 -13.10
C SER A 642 -5.42 7.30 -12.92
N ILE A 643 -5.79 6.98 -11.67
CA ILE A 643 -7.18 6.89 -11.21
C ILE A 643 -7.36 7.89 -10.07
N LEU A 644 -8.39 8.72 -10.17
CA LEU A 644 -8.78 9.68 -9.15
C LEU A 644 -10.00 9.14 -8.40
N TYR A 645 -9.91 9.09 -7.07
CA TYR A 645 -10.98 8.67 -6.20
C TYR A 645 -11.55 9.86 -5.43
N PHE A 646 -12.88 9.94 -5.40
CA PHE A 646 -13.61 10.87 -4.55
C PHE A 646 -14.78 10.17 -3.87
N GLY A 647 -14.92 10.41 -2.57
CA GLY A 647 -16.01 9.89 -1.75
C GLY A 647 -16.78 11.03 -1.08
N ASN A 648 -18.07 11.11 -1.35
CA ASN A 648 -18.97 12.09 -0.75
C ASN A 648 -19.62 11.49 0.52
N PRO A 649 -19.27 11.91 1.75
CA PRO A 649 -19.88 11.36 2.96
C PRO A 649 -21.27 11.92 3.27
N TRP A 650 -21.74 12.88 2.49
CA TRP A 650 -22.99 13.58 2.72
C TRP A 650 -24.17 12.80 2.13
N PRO A 651 -25.38 12.93 2.71
CA PRO A 651 -26.56 12.17 2.30
C PRO A 651 -27.10 12.57 0.91
N GLU A 652 -26.72 13.74 0.40
CA GLU A 652 -27.15 14.22 -0.92
C GLU A 652 -26.03 14.10 -1.95
N PRO A 653 -26.35 13.78 -3.22
CA PRO A 653 -25.40 13.89 -4.32
C PRO A 653 -24.79 15.30 -4.41
N MET A 654 -23.55 15.39 -4.87
CA MET A 654 -22.80 16.65 -4.91
C MET A 654 -22.26 16.94 -6.30
N PRO A 655 -22.81 17.93 -7.02
CA PRO A 655 -22.23 18.45 -8.25
C PRO A 655 -20.87 19.10 -7.98
N ILE A 656 -19.85 18.68 -8.72
CA ILE A 656 -18.47 19.14 -8.58
C ILE A 656 -17.87 19.44 -9.95
N GLU A 657 -17.16 20.56 -10.03
CA GLU A 657 -16.21 20.85 -11.08
C GLU A 657 -14.82 20.39 -10.64
N PHE A 658 -14.16 19.64 -11.51
CA PHE A 658 -12.82 19.11 -11.31
C PHE A 658 -11.84 19.86 -12.19
N ARG A 659 -10.73 20.29 -11.59
CA ARG A 659 -9.56 20.77 -12.32
C ARG A 659 -8.35 19.94 -11.90
N VAL A 660 -7.90 19.09 -12.81
CA VAL A 660 -6.77 18.19 -12.62
C VAL A 660 -5.52 18.81 -13.21
N ASP A 661 -4.46 18.96 -12.41
CA ASP A 661 -3.16 19.41 -12.91
C ASP A 661 -2.34 18.23 -13.41
N ASN A 662 -2.27 18.05 -14.73
CA ASN A 662 -1.58 16.91 -15.34
C ASN A 662 -0.07 16.95 -15.08
N SER A 663 0.52 18.12 -14.85
CA SER A 663 1.97 18.25 -14.59
C SER A 663 2.42 17.49 -13.35
N GLU A 664 1.51 17.27 -12.39
CA GLU A 664 1.75 16.49 -11.18
C GLU A 664 1.30 15.02 -11.31
N LEU A 665 0.67 14.63 -12.42
CA LEU A 665 0.36 13.22 -12.76
C LEU A 665 1.46 12.57 -13.58
N GLY A 666 2.15 13.35 -14.43
CA GLY A 666 3.19 12.90 -15.34
C GLY A 666 3.33 13.86 -16.53
N ARG A 667 4.13 13.51 -17.53
CA ARG A 667 4.27 14.33 -18.74
C ARG A 667 3.03 14.16 -19.65
N GLY A 668 2.61 15.24 -20.29
CA GLY A 668 1.47 15.26 -21.22
C GLY A 668 0.12 15.59 -20.57
N SER A 669 -0.95 15.38 -21.32
CA SER A 669 -2.34 15.70 -20.92
C SER A 669 -3.18 14.44 -20.89
N ASN A 670 -3.82 14.15 -19.75
CA ASN A 670 -4.69 12.99 -19.59
C ASN A 670 -6.15 13.34 -19.88
N LEU A 671 -6.86 12.44 -20.53
CA LEU A 671 -8.31 12.48 -20.71
C LEU A 671 -8.96 11.45 -19.81
N PHE A 672 -10.05 11.85 -19.13
CA PHE A 672 -10.69 11.06 -18.10
C PHE A 672 -12.09 10.60 -18.51
N VAL A 673 -12.54 9.50 -17.91
CA VAL A 673 -13.94 9.08 -17.90
C VAL A 673 -14.30 8.55 -16.52
N THR A 674 -15.58 8.63 -16.15
CA THR A 674 -16.07 7.93 -14.96
C THR A 674 -15.85 6.44 -15.12
N LYS A 675 -15.20 5.81 -14.14
CA LYS A 675 -14.91 4.39 -14.19
C LYS A 675 -16.15 3.58 -13.81
N MET A 676 -16.74 2.95 -14.82
CA MET A 676 -17.84 1.98 -14.70
C MET A 676 -17.45 0.61 -15.25
N ARG A 677 -18.18 -0.44 -14.90
CA ARG A 677 -18.02 -1.83 -15.37
C ARG A 677 -18.64 -2.10 -16.74
N ASP A 678 -19.49 -1.19 -17.18
CA ASP A 678 -20.26 -1.26 -18.42
C ASP A 678 -19.95 -0.05 -19.31
N GLN A 679 -20.58 1.10 -19.07
CA GLN A 679 -20.45 2.28 -19.92
C GLN A 679 -20.50 3.58 -19.13
N ALA A 680 -19.81 4.58 -19.66
CA ALA A 680 -19.78 5.93 -19.13
C ALA A 680 -19.43 6.91 -20.25
N THR A 681 -19.74 8.19 -20.07
CA THR A 681 -19.30 9.27 -20.95
C THR A 681 -18.98 10.51 -20.13
N LEU A 682 -17.89 11.19 -20.46
CA LEU A 682 -17.45 12.39 -19.78
C LEU A 682 -16.89 13.42 -20.76
N HIS A 683 -17.31 14.67 -20.59
CA HIS A 683 -16.76 15.79 -21.35
C HIS A 683 -15.50 16.32 -20.67
N ASN A 684 -14.40 16.37 -21.41
CA ASN A 684 -13.12 16.89 -20.98
C ASN A 684 -12.79 18.16 -21.74
N ARG A 685 -12.27 19.16 -21.04
CA ARG A 685 -11.61 20.33 -21.63
C ARG A 685 -10.19 20.39 -21.11
N VAL A 686 -9.20 20.43 -21.99
CA VAL A 686 -7.79 20.58 -21.63
C VAL A 686 -7.36 22.00 -21.98
N GLU A 687 -6.72 22.70 -21.05
CA GLU A 687 -6.13 24.02 -21.26
C GLU A 687 -4.77 24.08 -20.56
N GLY A 688 -3.69 24.20 -21.35
CA GLY A 688 -2.33 24.09 -20.84
C GLY A 688 -2.09 22.75 -20.15
N SER A 689 -1.64 22.76 -18.89
CA SER A 689 -1.43 21.54 -18.10
C SER A 689 -2.70 20.99 -17.44
N ASN A 690 -3.84 21.68 -17.53
CA ASN A 690 -5.02 21.32 -16.75
C ASN A 690 -6.05 20.57 -17.59
N THR A 691 -6.64 19.51 -17.03
CA THR A 691 -7.86 18.88 -17.55
C THR A 691 -9.04 19.25 -16.65
N PHE A 692 -10.14 19.68 -17.25
CA PHE A 692 -11.37 20.08 -16.60
C PHE A 692 -12.52 19.16 -17.00
N PHE A 693 -13.36 18.81 -16.03
CA PHE A 693 -14.63 18.11 -16.25
C PHE A 693 -15.60 18.37 -15.08
N GLN A 694 -16.86 17.99 -15.26
CA GLN A 694 -17.92 18.12 -14.25
C GLN A 694 -18.61 16.77 -14.07
N ASP A 695 -18.98 16.43 -12.83
CA ASP A 695 -19.79 15.26 -12.51
C ASP A 695 -20.52 15.47 -11.16
N SER A 696 -21.47 14.59 -10.83
CA SER A 696 -22.15 14.55 -9.53
C SER A 696 -21.68 13.35 -8.71
N LEU A 697 -21.02 13.63 -7.59
CA LEU A 697 -20.58 12.60 -6.65
C LEU A 697 -21.80 11.97 -5.95
N PRO A 698 -21.94 10.63 -5.98
CA PRO A 698 -23.07 9.94 -5.36
C PRO A 698 -23.03 10.08 -3.83
N SER A 699 -24.20 10.04 -3.19
CA SER A 699 -24.31 10.05 -1.72
C SER A 699 -23.65 8.83 -1.11
N ARG A 700 -22.70 9.01 -0.20
CA ARG A 700 -22.05 7.95 0.60
C ARG A 700 -21.51 6.75 -0.20
N ARG A 701 -21.10 6.99 -1.44
CA ARG A 701 -20.50 5.97 -2.31
C ARG A 701 -19.18 6.46 -2.91
N PRO A 702 -18.27 5.53 -3.24
CA PRO A 702 -17.08 5.87 -3.99
C PRO A 702 -17.42 6.25 -5.43
N ARG A 703 -16.69 7.22 -5.97
CA ARG A 703 -16.67 7.56 -7.40
C ARG A 703 -15.23 7.60 -7.88
N LEU A 704 -14.99 6.94 -9.01
CA LEU A 704 -13.67 6.82 -9.62
C LEU A 704 -13.67 7.46 -11.00
N TYR A 705 -12.59 8.14 -11.34
CA TYR A 705 -12.32 8.65 -12.69
C TYR A 705 -10.99 8.07 -13.15
N GLU A 706 -11.00 7.39 -14.30
CA GLU A 706 -9.80 6.79 -14.87
C GLU A 706 -9.30 7.62 -16.05
N ALA A 707 -8.00 7.90 -16.08
CA ALA A 707 -7.35 8.36 -17.30
C ALA A 707 -7.42 7.22 -18.33
N VAL A 708 -7.78 7.51 -19.58
CA VAL A 708 -7.91 6.46 -20.62
C VAL A 708 -6.77 6.53 -21.63
N ILE A 709 -6.25 7.74 -21.85
CA ILE A 709 -5.14 8.03 -22.74
C ILE A 709 -4.40 9.28 -22.26
N ASN A 710 -3.10 9.29 -22.47
CA ASN A 710 -2.25 10.47 -22.32
C ASN A 710 -1.78 10.95 -23.70
N LEU A 711 -1.87 12.26 -23.91
CA LEU A 711 -1.39 12.95 -25.10
C LEU A 711 -0.08 13.67 -24.75
N SER A 712 1.02 13.36 -25.44
CA SER A 712 2.31 14.01 -25.15
C SER A 712 2.37 15.49 -25.54
N ALA A 713 1.42 15.97 -26.34
CA ALA A 713 1.34 17.34 -26.83
C ALA A 713 -0.12 17.71 -27.10
N LEU A 714 -0.36 19.02 -27.23
CA LEU A 714 -1.66 19.62 -27.56
C LEU A 714 -1.59 20.32 -28.92
N PRO A 715 -2.76 20.70 -29.50
CA PRO A 715 -2.83 21.62 -30.63
C PRO A 715 -2.10 22.94 -30.35
N VAL A 716 -1.76 23.67 -31.41
CA VAL A 716 -1.03 24.96 -31.31
C VAL A 716 -1.80 25.99 -30.47
N GLU A 717 -3.14 25.93 -30.45
CA GLU A 717 -3.95 26.81 -29.60
C GLU A 717 -3.76 26.53 -28.09
N GLY A 718 -3.17 25.39 -27.72
CA GLY A 718 -2.92 24.99 -26.33
C GLY A 718 -4.17 24.53 -25.58
N SER A 719 -5.29 24.35 -26.28
CA SER A 719 -6.55 23.84 -25.75
C SER A 719 -7.11 22.70 -26.58
N LEU A 720 -7.92 21.85 -25.94
CA LEU A 720 -8.56 20.70 -26.57
C LEU A 720 -9.88 20.38 -25.86
N GLU A 721 -10.95 20.18 -26.63
CA GLU A 721 -12.18 19.58 -26.12
C GLU A 721 -12.30 18.14 -26.58
N ALA A 722 -12.72 17.25 -25.68
CA ALA A 722 -12.90 15.84 -25.96
C ALA A 722 -14.13 15.28 -25.24
N VAL A 723 -14.91 14.46 -25.96
CA VAL A 723 -15.90 13.57 -25.36
C VAL A 723 -15.29 12.19 -25.26
N VAL A 724 -15.16 11.67 -24.05
CA VAL A 724 -14.61 10.33 -23.77
C VAL A 724 -15.75 9.42 -23.37
N SER A 725 -15.91 8.31 -24.07
CA SER A 725 -16.91 7.27 -23.76
C SER A 725 -16.21 5.93 -23.52
N SER A 726 -16.72 5.12 -22.59
CA SER A 726 -16.23 3.76 -22.33
C SER A 726 -17.31 2.73 -22.58
N TYR A 727 -16.93 1.55 -23.09
CA TYR A 727 -17.75 0.36 -23.24
C TYR A 727 -16.94 -0.86 -22.80
N LYS A 728 -17.44 -1.63 -21.85
CA LYS A 728 -16.68 -2.69 -21.20
C LYS A 728 -17.47 -3.98 -21.09
N ASP A 729 -16.79 -5.06 -21.41
CA ASP A 729 -17.14 -6.45 -21.12
C ASP A 729 -15.83 -7.17 -20.72
N ILE A 730 -15.93 -8.39 -20.21
CA ILE A 730 -14.78 -9.13 -19.68
C ILE A 730 -13.76 -9.51 -20.76
N ASN A 731 -14.17 -9.64 -22.02
CA ASN A 731 -13.27 -9.94 -23.14
C ASN A 731 -12.67 -8.67 -23.76
N GLN A 732 -13.33 -7.53 -23.61
CA GLN A 732 -12.96 -6.32 -24.31
C GLN A 732 -13.37 -5.05 -23.55
N ILE A 733 -12.43 -4.12 -23.46
CA ILE A 733 -12.68 -2.73 -23.05
C ILE A 733 -12.43 -1.83 -24.27
N ARG A 734 -13.34 -0.89 -24.54
CA ARG A 734 -13.21 0.11 -25.60
C ARG A 734 -13.42 1.50 -25.01
N PHE A 735 -12.48 2.40 -25.29
CA PHE A 735 -12.64 3.83 -25.07
C PHE A 735 -12.72 4.54 -26.41
N ASP A 736 -13.78 5.32 -26.61
CA ASP A 736 -14.00 6.12 -27.81
C ASP A 736 -13.87 7.60 -27.45
N ILE A 737 -12.96 8.31 -28.11
CA ILE A 737 -12.58 9.67 -27.78
C ILE A 737 -12.81 10.53 -29.02
N THR A 738 -13.74 11.47 -28.94
CA THR A 738 -14.04 12.39 -30.05
C THR A 738 -13.52 13.78 -29.70
N LEU A 739 -12.49 14.22 -30.43
CA LEU A 739 -11.94 15.57 -30.30
C LEU A 739 -12.82 16.57 -31.03
N LYS A 740 -12.93 17.79 -30.49
CA LYS A 740 -13.76 18.86 -31.08
C LYS A 740 -12.96 20.14 -31.26
N GLY A 741 -13.10 20.77 -32.42
CA GLY A 741 -12.58 22.10 -32.72
C GLY A 741 -11.06 22.21 -32.76
N ASN A 742 -10.32 21.09 -32.72
CA ASN A 742 -8.86 21.10 -32.71
C ASN A 742 -8.28 21.29 -34.11
N SER A 743 -7.19 22.07 -34.21
CA SER A 743 -6.30 22.02 -35.37
C SER A 743 -5.53 20.67 -35.40
N PRO A 744 -5.07 20.20 -36.58
CA PRO A 744 -4.23 19.02 -36.66
C PRO A 744 -2.92 19.20 -35.88
N PHE A 745 -2.45 18.15 -35.20
CA PHE A 745 -1.21 18.18 -34.42
C PHE A 745 -0.59 16.78 -34.33
N LYS A 746 0.66 16.71 -33.84
CA LYS A 746 1.33 15.44 -33.57
C LYS A 746 1.46 15.19 -32.08
N ALA A 747 1.11 13.99 -31.65
CA ALA A 747 1.30 13.56 -30.26
C ALA A 747 1.60 12.06 -30.19
N ILE A 748 2.40 11.68 -29.20
CA ILE A 748 2.48 10.28 -28.76
C ILE A 748 1.23 9.99 -27.95
N LEU A 749 0.54 8.92 -28.32
CA LEU A 749 -0.65 8.42 -27.64
C LEU A 749 -0.23 7.28 -26.71
N THR A 750 -0.37 7.48 -25.41
CA THR A 750 -0.05 6.43 -24.42
C THR A 750 -1.35 5.93 -23.79
N PRO A 751 -1.75 4.67 -24.01
CA PRO A 751 -2.95 4.12 -23.40
C PRO A 751 -2.70 3.85 -21.91
N ARG A 752 -3.77 3.81 -21.12
CA ARG A 752 -3.72 3.33 -19.74
C ARG A 752 -3.21 1.88 -19.68
N PHE A 753 -2.50 1.52 -18.61
CA PHE A 753 -2.29 0.13 -18.24
C PHE A 753 -3.53 -0.46 -17.56
N ILE A 754 -3.99 -1.62 -18.04
CA ILE A 754 -5.04 -2.43 -17.40
C ILE A 754 -4.49 -3.86 -17.29
N HIS A 755 -4.42 -4.39 -16.07
CA HIS A 755 -3.85 -5.71 -15.81
C HIS A 755 -4.63 -6.80 -16.57
N ARG A 756 -3.91 -7.67 -17.30
CA ARG A 756 -4.44 -8.73 -18.17
C ARG A 756 -5.21 -8.26 -19.40
N TYR A 757 -4.89 -7.07 -19.88
CA TYR A 757 -5.41 -6.57 -21.15
C TYR A 757 -4.32 -5.97 -22.01
N ASN A 758 -4.38 -6.28 -23.30
CA ASN A 758 -3.50 -5.74 -24.32
C ASN A 758 -4.18 -4.58 -25.07
N ALA A 759 -3.53 -3.42 -25.09
CA ALA A 759 -4.06 -2.21 -25.70
C ALA A 759 -3.66 -2.07 -27.18
N SER A 760 -4.57 -1.55 -27.99
CA SER A 760 -4.36 -1.09 -29.36
C SER A 760 -5.03 0.27 -29.55
N ILE A 761 -4.43 1.14 -30.36
CA ILE A 761 -4.92 2.51 -30.57
C ILE A 761 -5.21 2.72 -32.05
N LEU A 762 -6.38 3.26 -32.36
CA LEU A 762 -6.77 3.65 -33.71
C LEU A 762 -7.10 5.15 -33.73
N VAL A 763 -6.59 5.86 -34.74
CA VAL A 763 -6.95 7.26 -35.03
C VAL A 763 -7.68 7.28 -36.36
N ASN A 764 -8.95 7.70 -36.36
CA ASN A 764 -9.87 7.64 -37.51
C ASN A 764 -9.87 6.26 -38.19
N GLY A 765 -9.82 5.19 -37.39
CA GLY A 765 -9.79 3.80 -37.86
C GLY A 765 -8.42 3.28 -38.33
N THR A 766 -7.36 4.12 -38.31
CA THR A 766 -6.00 3.70 -38.66
C THR A 766 -5.21 3.36 -37.41
N MET A 767 -4.61 2.17 -37.37
CA MET A 767 -3.79 1.71 -36.24
C MET A 767 -2.56 2.62 -36.06
N THR A 768 -2.24 2.96 -34.82
CA THR A 768 -1.02 3.70 -34.48
C THR A 768 -0.11 2.84 -33.61
N SER A 769 1.21 3.06 -33.74
CA SER A 769 2.18 2.38 -32.87
C SER A 769 2.35 3.16 -31.58
N PRO A 770 2.28 2.49 -30.41
CA PRO A 770 2.67 3.09 -29.14
C PRO A 770 4.08 3.70 -29.23
N ALA A 771 4.33 4.76 -28.48
CA ALA A 771 5.62 5.48 -28.43
C ALA A 771 6.08 6.21 -29.71
N THR A 772 5.32 6.16 -30.81
CA THR A 772 5.59 7.00 -31.99
C THR A 772 4.61 8.18 -32.06
N PRO A 773 5.06 9.38 -32.45
CA PRO A 773 4.15 10.49 -32.69
C PRO A 773 3.17 10.15 -33.81
N ALA A 774 1.87 10.14 -33.50
CA ALA A 774 0.80 9.98 -34.47
C ALA A 774 0.32 11.36 -34.96
N GLU A 775 -0.06 11.44 -36.24
CA GLU A 775 -0.82 12.58 -36.75
C GLU A 775 -2.25 12.50 -36.21
N ILE A 776 -2.68 13.55 -35.53
CA ILE A 776 -4.05 13.69 -35.00
C ILE A 776 -4.76 14.72 -35.88
N PRO A 777 -5.68 14.29 -36.77
CA PRO A 777 -6.42 15.22 -37.63
C PRO A 777 -7.34 16.16 -36.84
N ALA A 778 -7.87 17.16 -37.53
CA ALA A 778 -8.94 17.99 -36.98
C ALA A 778 -10.17 17.14 -36.68
N ASN A 779 -10.78 17.34 -35.51
CA ASN A 779 -11.93 16.58 -35.00
C ASN A 779 -11.72 15.06 -35.04
N ALA A 780 -10.51 14.60 -34.70
CA ALA A 780 -10.17 13.19 -34.75
C ALA A 780 -11.03 12.35 -33.80
N HIS A 781 -11.28 11.11 -34.22
CA HIS A 781 -11.82 10.06 -33.39
C HIS A 781 -10.70 9.07 -33.02
N ILE A 782 -10.41 8.94 -31.74
CA ILE A 782 -9.41 8.01 -31.21
C ILE A 782 -10.13 6.88 -30.50
N THR A 783 -9.85 5.64 -30.90
CA THR A 783 -10.34 4.44 -30.21
C THR A 783 -9.17 3.76 -29.51
N VAL A 784 -9.26 3.57 -28.21
CA VAL A 784 -8.35 2.69 -27.45
C VAL A 784 -9.08 1.40 -27.16
N ARG A 785 -8.60 0.29 -27.73
CA ARG A 785 -9.20 -1.04 -27.59
C ARG A 785 -8.26 -1.94 -26.80
N PHE A 786 -8.80 -2.48 -25.72
CA PHE A 786 -8.17 -3.47 -24.86
C PHE A 786 -8.80 -4.83 -25.11
N GLN A 787 -8.00 -5.86 -25.37
CA GLN A 787 -8.44 -7.26 -25.43
C GLN A 787 -7.95 -7.98 -24.18
N SER A 788 -8.81 -8.80 -23.58
CA SER A 788 -8.44 -9.60 -22.41
C SER A 788 -7.47 -10.71 -22.79
N ASP A 789 -6.49 -10.96 -21.92
CA ASP A 789 -5.58 -12.10 -22.05
C ASP A 789 -6.27 -13.41 -21.64
N PHE A 790 -7.35 -13.32 -20.86
CA PHE A 790 -8.05 -14.47 -20.29
C PHE A 790 -9.38 -14.76 -20.99
N PHE A 791 -10.16 -13.74 -21.32
CA PHE A 791 -11.52 -13.95 -21.84
C PHE A 791 -11.59 -13.67 -23.34
N HIS A 792 -11.91 -14.69 -24.11
CA HIS A 792 -12.14 -14.59 -25.56
C HIS A 792 -13.64 -14.67 -25.92
N CYS A 793 -14.50 -14.58 -24.90
CA CYS A 793 -15.96 -14.54 -25.02
C CYS A 793 -16.55 -13.57 -24.00
N LYS A 794 -17.74 -13.04 -24.29
CA LYS A 794 -18.44 -12.08 -23.43
C LYS A 794 -18.92 -12.71 -22.13
N ALA A 795 -19.17 -11.88 -21.11
CA ALA A 795 -19.76 -12.36 -19.87
C ALA A 795 -21.11 -13.07 -20.11
N ALA A 796 -21.95 -12.52 -20.99
CA ALA A 796 -23.24 -13.11 -21.33
C ALA A 796 -23.14 -14.54 -21.92
N GLU A 797 -22.07 -14.84 -22.66
CA GLU A 797 -21.84 -16.17 -23.24
C GLU A 797 -21.46 -17.21 -22.18
N ILE A 798 -20.70 -16.81 -21.15
CA ILE A 798 -20.41 -17.66 -19.98
C ILE A 798 -21.69 -17.84 -19.17
N LEU A 799 -22.42 -16.77 -18.87
CA LEU A 799 -23.61 -16.81 -18.03
C LEU A 799 -24.76 -17.61 -18.66
N SER A 800 -24.83 -17.65 -19.98
CA SER A 800 -25.80 -18.46 -20.74
C SER A 800 -25.39 -19.92 -20.91
N PHE A 801 -24.17 -20.31 -20.52
CA PHE A 801 -23.79 -21.72 -20.47
C PHE A 801 -24.74 -22.49 -19.53
N PRO A 802 -25.24 -23.67 -19.94
CA PRO A 802 -26.21 -24.47 -19.17
C PRO A 802 -25.54 -25.17 -17.97
N PHE A 803 -25.02 -24.40 -17.03
CA PHE A 803 -24.44 -24.92 -15.79
C PHE A 803 -25.44 -25.72 -14.94
N VAL A 804 -26.73 -25.36 -15.01
CA VAL A 804 -27.81 -26.03 -14.28
C VAL A 804 -29.02 -26.29 -15.19
N ASP A 805 -29.79 -27.33 -14.87
CA ASP A 805 -31.07 -27.67 -15.50
C ASP A 805 -32.19 -26.70 -15.06
N ALA A 806 -33.42 -26.97 -15.53
CA ALA A 806 -34.59 -26.16 -15.19
C ALA A 806 -34.97 -26.23 -13.70
N GLU A 807 -34.60 -27.32 -13.03
CA GLU A 807 -34.78 -27.54 -11.60
C GLU A 807 -33.66 -26.91 -10.75
N GLY A 808 -32.57 -26.45 -11.38
CA GLY A 808 -31.43 -25.83 -10.74
C GLY A 808 -30.33 -26.79 -10.28
N LYS A 809 -30.31 -28.04 -10.75
CA LYS A 809 -29.23 -29.01 -10.51
C LYS A 809 -28.12 -28.87 -11.55
N PRO A 810 -26.84 -29.13 -11.22
CA PRO A 810 -25.77 -29.16 -12.20
C PRO A 810 -26.10 -30.04 -13.41
N ALA A 811 -25.93 -29.52 -14.62
CA ALA A 811 -26.35 -30.16 -15.87
C ALA A 811 -25.25 -30.23 -16.93
N PHE A 812 -23.98 -30.26 -16.50
CA PHE A 812 -22.81 -30.29 -17.37
C PHE A 812 -21.77 -31.29 -16.84
N ALA A 813 -20.81 -31.66 -17.70
CA ALA A 813 -19.63 -32.43 -17.30
C ALA A 813 -18.36 -31.57 -17.31
N ILE A 814 -17.35 -31.97 -16.54
CA ILE A 814 -15.99 -31.44 -16.65
C ILE A 814 -15.18 -32.42 -17.48
N GLN A 815 -14.55 -31.94 -18.54
CA GLN A 815 -13.75 -32.74 -19.45
C GLN A 815 -12.27 -32.43 -19.28
N LEU A 816 -11.46 -33.47 -19.13
CA LEU A 816 -10.02 -33.40 -19.00
C LEU A 816 -9.32 -34.21 -20.11
N PRO A 817 -8.03 -33.94 -20.40
CA PRO A 817 -7.23 -34.80 -21.26
C PRO A 817 -7.12 -36.24 -20.72
N ALA A 818 -6.86 -37.20 -21.62
CA ALA A 818 -6.72 -38.64 -21.31
C ALA A 818 -5.71 -38.95 -20.19
N LYS A 819 -4.72 -38.07 -20.01
CA LYS A 819 -3.71 -38.12 -18.95
C LYS A 819 -3.68 -36.77 -18.24
N ALA A 820 -4.69 -36.55 -17.42
CA ALA A 820 -4.86 -35.29 -16.72
C ALA A 820 -3.68 -34.99 -15.79
N HIS A 821 -3.15 -33.77 -15.87
CA HIS A 821 -2.15 -33.24 -14.95
C HIS A 821 -2.77 -32.94 -13.57
N ALA A 822 -1.93 -32.81 -12.54
CA ALA A 822 -2.41 -32.47 -11.19
C ALA A 822 -3.15 -31.12 -11.15
N SER A 823 -2.72 -30.14 -11.95
CA SER A 823 -3.40 -28.84 -12.09
C SER A 823 -4.79 -28.98 -12.73
N GLU A 824 -4.92 -29.77 -13.80
CA GLU A 824 -6.20 -30.03 -14.47
C GLU A 824 -7.21 -30.68 -13.51
N LEU A 825 -6.77 -31.68 -12.74
CA LEU A 825 -7.61 -32.33 -11.71
C LEU A 825 -8.00 -31.38 -10.58
N LYS A 826 -7.07 -30.50 -10.17
CA LYS A 826 -7.29 -29.52 -9.12
C LYS A 826 -8.33 -28.48 -9.53
N GLU A 827 -8.21 -27.89 -10.72
CA GLU A 827 -9.17 -26.90 -11.21
C GLU A 827 -10.54 -27.53 -11.48
N ALA A 828 -10.60 -28.80 -11.90
CA ALA A 828 -11.86 -29.55 -11.94
C ALA A 828 -12.50 -29.66 -10.55
N ALA A 829 -11.73 -29.99 -9.52
CA ALA A 829 -12.22 -30.09 -8.14
C ALA A 829 -12.71 -28.72 -7.61
N HIS A 830 -12.00 -27.63 -7.90
CA HIS A 830 -12.45 -26.28 -7.55
C HIS A 830 -13.78 -25.90 -8.22
N LEU A 831 -13.99 -26.29 -9.48
CA LEU A 831 -15.27 -26.06 -10.17
C LEU A 831 -16.41 -26.91 -9.57
N GLN A 832 -16.13 -28.15 -9.16
CA GLN A 832 -17.10 -28.95 -8.39
C GLN A 832 -17.41 -28.30 -7.04
N ASP A 833 -16.39 -27.80 -6.35
CA ASP A 833 -16.51 -27.13 -5.06
C ASP A 833 -17.36 -25.85 -5.14
N TYR A 834 -17.29 -25.10 -6.26
CA TYR A 834 -18.18 -23.99 -6.55
C TYR A 834 -19.65 -24.40 -6.47
N PHE A 835 -20.06 -25.43 -7.21
CA PHE A 835 -21.46 -25.89 -7.22
C PHE A 835 -21.88 -26.60 -5.94
N ARG A 836 -20.95 -27.24 -5.23
CA ARG A 836 -21.20 -27.77 -3.89
C ARG A 836 -21.49 -26.62 -2.92
N PHE A 837 -20.69 -25.56 -2.95
CA PHE A 837 -20.91 -24.37 -2.12
C PHE A 837 -22.27 -23.73 -2.44
N THR A 838 -22.61 -23.52 -3.71
CA THR A 838 -23.90 -22.91 -4.08
C THR A 838 -25.09 -23.78 -3.67
N ALA A 839 -24.96 -25.11 -3.73
CA ALA A 839 -25.98 -26.02 -3.23
C ALA A 839 -26.13 -25.95 -1.71
N ASP A 840 -25.01 -25.93 -0.96
CA ASP A 840 -25.01 -25.78 0.50
C ASP A 840 -25.65 -24.45 0.95
N GLN A 841 -25.48 -23.39 0.14
CA GLN A 841 -26.10 -22.08 0.35
C GLN A 841 -27.49 -21.95 -0.29
N LYS A 842 -28.06 -23.03 -0.84
CA LYS A 842 -29.40 -23.09 -1.47
C LYS A 842 -29.60 -22.13 -2.65
N ILE A 843 -28.51 -21.78 -3.34
CA ILE A 843 -28.53 -21.02 -4.59
C ILE A 843 -28.83 -21.95 -5.78
N THR A 844 -28.26 -23.15 -5.75
CA THR A 844 -28.55 -24.24 -6.69
C THR A 844 -29.06 -25.46 -5.91
N LEU A 845 -29.52 -26.50 -6.61
CA LEU A 845 -29.77 -27.81 -6.01
C LEU A 845 -28.49 -28.66 -6.05
N ALA A 846 -28.38 -29.60 -5.10
CA ALA A 846 -27.29 -30.58 -5.11
C ALA A 846 -27.42 -31.52 -6.31
N GLY A 847 -26.29 -31.85 -6.93
CA GLY A 847 -26.18 -32.81 -8.03
C GLY A 847 -24.73 -33.19 -8.29
N GLU A 848 -24.53 -34.26 -9.06
CA GLU A 848 -23.20 -34.74 -9.44
C GLU A 848 -22.73 -34.05 -10.72
N ILE A 849 -21.46 -33.63 -10.73
CA ILE A 849 -20.79 -33.10 -11.93
C ILE A 849 -19.75 -34.14 -12.35
N PRO A 850 -20.01 -34.94 -13.40
CA PRO A 850 -19.08 -35.98 -13.82
C PRO A 850 -17.79 -35.36 -14.36
N VAL A 851 -16.64 -35.96 -14.00
CA VAL A 851 -15.33 -35.64 -14.59
C VAL A 851 -14.97 -36.74 -15.57
N VAL A 852 -14.90 -36.42 -16.86
CA VAL A 852 -14.64 -37.37 -17.95
C VAL A 852 -13.29 -37.10 -18.60
N GLN A 853 -12.58 -38.16 -18.99
CA GLN A 853 -11.28 -38.05 -19.67
C GLN A 853 -11.44 -38.39 -21.16
N LEU A 854 -10.86 -37.59 -22.05
CA LEU A 854 -10.79 -37.90 -23.48
C LEU A 854 -10.16 -39.31 -23.69
N PRO A 855 -10.60 -40.15 -24.65
CA PRO A 855 -11.38 -39.83 -25.84
C PRO A 855 -12.87 -40.22 -25.76
N GLU A 856 -13.44 -40.39 -24.57
CA GLU A 856 -14.88 -40.64 -24.43
C GLU A 856 -15.68 -39.54 -25.16
N THR A 857 -16.77 -39.94 -25.86
CA THR A 857 -17.68 -38.99 -26.55
C THR A 857 -18.05 -37.89 -25.57
N ALA A 858 -17.72 -36.64 -25.93
CA ALA A 858 -17.92 -35.50 -25.05
C ALA A 858 -19.42 -35.41 -24.68
N PRO A 859 -19.78 -35.47 -23.39
CA PRO A 859 -21.14 -35.15 -22.98
C PRO A 859 -21.36 -33.64 -23.19
N ASP A 860 -22.31 -33.27 -24.05
CA ASP A 860 -22.75 -31.87 -24.13
C ASP A 860 -23.88 -31.66 -23.11
N PRO A 861 -23.83 -30.58 -22.30
CA PRO A 861 -22.82 -29.53 -22.26
C PRO A 861 -21.59 -29.89 -21.40
N ALA A 862 -20.41 -29.36 -21.75
CA ALA A 862 -19.16 -29.63 -21.03
C ALA A 862 -18.24 -28.42 -20.82
N VAL A 863 -17.48 -28.44 -19.72
CA VAL A 863 -16.37 -27.53 -19.45
C VAL A 863 -15.04 -28.28 -19.68
N LEU A 864 -14.27 -27.89 -20.69
CA LEU A 864 -12.94 -28.45 -20.98
C LEU A 864 -11.87 -27.67 -20.22
N ILE A 865 -10.99 -28.36 -19.49
CA ILE A 865 -9.84 -27.75 -18.80
C ILE A 865 -8.54 -28.37 -19.34
N THR A 866 -7.66 -27.56 -19.91
CA THR A 866 -6.33 -27.98 -20.37
C THR A 866 -5.23 -27.08 -19.81
N VAL A 867 -4.11 -27.67 -19.37
CA VAL A 867 -3.00 -26.92 -18.75
C VAL A 867 -1.65 -27.37 -19.31
N GLY A 868 -0.88 -26.43 -19.88
CA GLY A 868 0.48 -26.66 -20.38
C GLY A 868 0.56 -27.54 -21.62
N ARG A 869 -0.42 -27.43 -22.52
CA ARG A 869 -0.55 -28.27 -23.72
C ARG A 869 -0.10 -27.60 -25.03
N GLY A 870 0.34 -26.34 -24.99
CA GLY A 870 0.74 -25.58 -26.18
C GLY A 870 -0.43 -25.12 -27.07
N GLU A 871 -1.65 -25.17 -26.54
CA GLU A 871 -2.86 -24.62 -27.14
C GLU A 871 -2.92 -23.09 -26.96
N GLU A 872 -3.79 -22.42 -27.72
CA GLU A 872 -4.08 -21.00 -27.49
C GLU A 872 -4.72 -20.83 -26.11
N THR A 873 -4.14 -19.98 -25.26
CA THR A 873 -4.62 -19.77 -23.90
C THR A 873 -5.88 -18.91 -23.89
N GLY A 874 -6.72 -19.08 -22.86
CA GLY A 874 -7.92 -18.29 -22.64
C GLY A 874 -9.17 -19.12 -22.36
N ILE A 875 -10.25 -18.38 -22.08
CA ILE A 875 -11.59 -18.86 -21.80
C ILE A 875 -12.46 -18.55 -23.02
N THR A 876 -12.90 -19.60 -23.71
CA THR A 876 -13.72 -19.49 -24.92
C THR A 876 -15.03 -20.26 -24.79
N ARG A 877 -16.08 -19.74 -25.42
CA ARG A 877 -17.37 -20.42 -25.55
C ARG A 877 -17.53 -20.94 -26.99
N ARG A 878 -17.79 -22.24 -27.15
CA ARG A 878 -18.11 -22.87 -28.45
C ARG A 878 -19.35 -23.75 -28.33
N ALA A 879 -20.48 -23.33 -28.91
CA ALA A 879 -21.75 -24.08 -28.94
C ALA A 879 -22.27 -24.54 -27.57
N ASP A 880 -21.99 -25.75 -27.08
CA ASP A 880 -22.31 -26.27 -25.73
C ASP A 880 -21.06 -26.64 -24.90
N ARG A 881 -19.89 -26.16 -25.35
CA ARG A 881 -18.61 -26.28 -24.66
C ARG A 881 -18.09 -24.93 -24.17
N LEU A 882 -17.55 -24.92 -22.96
CA LEU A 882 -16.79 -23.81 -22.38
C LEU A 882 -15.37 -24.33 -22.15
N GLU A 883 -14.38 -23.69 -22.76
CA GLU A 883 -12.99 -24.17 -22.76
C GLU A 883 -12.13 -23.22 -21.94
N LEU A 884 -11.40 -23.73 -20.95
CA LEU A 884 -10.36 -23.05 -20.17
C LEU A 884 -9.02 -23.69 -20.52
N CYS A 885 -8.23 -22.99 -21.33
CA CYS A 885 -6.92 -23.45 -21.78
C CYS A 885 -5.84 -22.54 -21.16
N ALA A 886 -4.91 -23.08 -20.39
CA ALA A 886 -3.88 -22.30 -19.70
C ALA A 886 -2.47 -22.80 -20.04
N ALA A 887 -1.48 -21.91 -20.03
CA ALA A 887 -0.07 -22.24 -20.25
C ALA A 887 0.53 -22.99 -19.07
N ASP A 888 0.11 -22.67 -17.84
CA ASP A 888 0.61 -23.29 -16.61
C ASP A 888 -0.45 -23.34 -15.49
N ALA A 889 -0.06 -23.89 -14.35
CA ALA A 889 -0.95 -24.09 -13.20
C ALA A 889 -1.40 -22.78 -12.54
N ASP A 890 -0.55 -21.75 -12.50
CA ASP A 890 -0.90 -20.47 -11.88
C ASP A 890 -1.86 -19.67 -12.75
N GLU A 891 -1.66 -19.72 -14.08
CA GLU A 891 -2.61 -19.17 -15.04
C GLU A 891 -3.95 -19.91 -14.99
N ALA A 892 -3.96 -21.24 -14.96
CA ALA A 892 -5.19 -22.05 -14.88
C ALA A 892 -6.04 -21.69 -13.65
N HIS A 893 -5.37 -21.61 -12.50
CA HIS A 893 -5.98 -21.20 -11.24
C HIS A 893 -6.56 -19.78 -11.30
N ALA A 894 -5.80 -18.84 -11.88
CA ALA A 894 -6.25 -17.47 -12.03
C ALA A 894 -7.45 -17.38 -12.99
N MET A 895 -7.43 -18.08 -14.12
CA MET A 895 -8.53 -18.15 -15.08
C MET A 895 -9.79 -18.72 -14.43
N LEU A 896 -9.68 -19.84 -13.70
CA LEU A 896 -10.83 -20.43 -13.03
C LEU A 896 -11.43 -19.47 -11.99
N LYS A 897 -10.59 -18.80 -11.22
CA LYS A 897 -11.01 -17.81 -10.24
C LYS A 897 -11.77 -16.64 -10.89
N GLU A 898 -11.25 -16.07 -11.97
CA GLU A 898 -11.92 -15.00 -12.72
C GLU A 898 -13.24 -15.49 -13.34
N MET A 899 -13.27 -16.71 -13.90
CA MET A 899 -14.49 -17.32 -14.42
C MET A 899 -15.55 -17.47 -13.32
N ALA A 900 -15.16 -17.89 -12.11
CA ALA A 900 -16.07 -18.01 -10.98
C ALA A 900 -16.65 -16.65 -10.54
N TYR A 901 -15.87 -15.55 -10.61
CA TYR A 901 -16.39 -14.20 -10.37
C TYR A 901 -17.39 -13.76 -11.44
N VAL A 902 -17.23 -14.19 -12.70
CA VAL A 902 -18.25 -13.98 -13.73
C VAL A 902 -19.51 -14.77 -13.35
N MET A 903 -19.38 -16.06 -13.03
CA MET A 903 -20.51 -16.93 -12.65
C MET A 903 -21.29 -16.42 -11.44
N ASP A 904 -20.63 -15.74 -10.49
CA ASP A 904 -21.27 -15.12 -9.33
C ASP A 904 -22.33 -14.06 -9.69
N ARG A 905 -22.35 -13.56 -10.94
CA ARG A 905 -23.43 -12.70 -11.46
C ARG A 905 -24.75 -13.46 -11.64
N ARG A 906 -24.70 -14.77 -11.91
CA ARG A 906 -25.88 -15.66 -12.04
C ARG A 906 -26.16 -16.43 -10.75
N PHE A 907 -25.13 -16.79 -10.00
CA PHE A 907 -25.24 -17.53 -8.73
C PHE A 907 -24.72 -16.67 -7.55
N PRO A 908 -25.36 -15.54 -7.24
CA PRO A 908 -24.87 -14.62 -6.23
C PRO A 908 -25.03 -15.19 -4.82
N TYR A 909 -24.02 -14.96 -3.98
CA TYR A 909 -24.08 -15.22 -2.55
C TYR A 909 -23.80 -13.94 -1.77
N ILE A 910 -24.74 -13.53 -0.93
CA ILE A 910 -24.53 -12.43 0.03
C ILE A 910 -24.06 -13.04 1.35
N ILE A 911 -22.85 -12.69 1.75
CA ILE A 911 -22.25 -13.18 2.99
C ILE A 911 -22.99 -12.57 4.19
N PRO A 912 -23.64 -13.38 5.05
CA PRO A 912 -24.42 -12.87 6.17
C PRO A 912 -23.51 -12.35 7.30
N PHE A 913 -24.11 -11.63 8.24
CA PHE A 913 -23.43 -11.37 9.51
C PHE A 913 -23.18 -12.68 10.27
N GLY A 914 -22.00 -12.80 10.86
CA GLY A 914 -21.60 -13.95 11.68
C GLY A 914 -20.82 -13.50 12.92
N PRO A 915 -20.57 -14.40 13.87
CA PRO A 915 -19.81 -14.08 15.07
C PRO A 915 -18.34 -13.82 14.71
N VAL A 916 -17.91 -12.57 14.85
CA VAL A 916 -16.53 -12.12 14.57
C VAL A 916 -16.19 -10.97 15.52
N ASN A 917 -15.03 -11.01 16.18
CA ASN A 917 -14.46 -9.96 17.05
C ASN A 917 -15.49 -9.02 17.73
N SER A 918 -15.95 -7.96 17.07
CA SER A 918 -16.89 -6.95 17.61
C SER A 918 -18.40 -7.25 17.46
N ILE A 919 -18.79 -8.31 16.75
CA ILE A 919 -20.18 -8.74 16.55
C ILE A 919 -20.45 -9.96 17.44
N SER A 920 -21.19 -9.72 18.53
CA SER A 920 -21.49 -10.75 19.52
C SER A 920 -22.71 -11.59 19.16
N GLN A 921 -22.80 -12.80 19.74
CA GLN A 921 -23.99 -13.66 19.61
C GLN A 921 -25.28 -12.99 20.14
N GLU A 922 -25.16 -12.09 21.12
CA GLU A 922 -26.29 -11.29 21.63
C GLU A 922 -26.83 -10.35 20.55
N MET A 923 -25.94 -9.63 19.86
CA MET A 923 -26.29 -8.71 18.77
C MET A 923 -26.96 -9.46 17.61
N LEU A 924 -26.34 -10.57 17.16
CA LEU A 924 -26.85 -11.39 16.05
C LEU A 924 -28.31 -11.80 16.28
N LYS A 925 -28.63 -12.22 17.51
CA LYS A 925 -29.98 -12.64 17.91
C LYS A 925 -30.94 -11.45 18.06
N LYS A 926 -30.54 -10.39 18.79
CA LYS A 926 -31.40 -9.24 19.07
C LYS A 926 -31.88 -8.55 17.79
N PHE A 927 -31.00 -8.43 16.79
CA PHE A 927 -31.26 -7.69 15.56
C PHE A 927 -31.46 -8.59 14.33
N ASN A 928 -31.57 -9.91 14.54
CA ASN A 928 -31.74 -10.90 13.47
C ASN A 928 -30.73 -10.73 12.31
N MET A 929 -29.46 -10.49 12.65
CA MET A 929 -28.47 -10.04 11.66
C MET A 929 -28.12 -11.04 10.56
N PRO A 930 -28.05 -12.37 10.81
CA PRO A 930 -27.76 -13.33 9.75
C PRO A 930 -28.74 -13.30 8.58
N GLU A 931 -30.01 -12.98 8.85
CA GLU A 931 -31.07 -12.90 7.82
C GLU A 931 -31.21 -11.50 7.20
N ASN A 932 -30.46 -10.51 7.70
CA ASN A 932 -30.58 -9.11 7.32
C ASN A 932 -29.20 -8.51 7.04
N PRO A 933 -28.56 -8.78 5.89
CA PRO A 933 -27.36 -8.06 5.50
C PRO A 933 -27.65 -6.57 5.29
N LEU A 934 -26.61 -5.73 5.36
CA LEU A 934 -26.74 -4.31 5.04
C LEU A 934 -27.12 -4.10 3.56
N PRO A 935 -27.86 -3.02 3.24
CA PRO A 935 -28.14 -2.68 1.85
C PRO A 935 -26.84 -2.33 1.11
N PHE A 936 -26.82 -2.57 -0.20
CA PHE A 936 -25.74 -2.12 -1.07
C PHE A 936 -26.30 -1.64 -2.41
N GLU A 937 -25.49 -0.86 -3.11
CA GLU A 937 -25.79 -0.29 -4.41
C GLU A 937 -24.67 -0.63 -5.39
N ARG A 938 -25.07 -0.89 -6.64
CA ARG A 938 -24.13 -1.15 -7.73
C ARG A 938 -23.54 0.15 -8.29
N CYS A 939 -22.75 0.85 -7.47
CA CYS A 939 -22.29 2.22 -7.77
C CYS A 939 -21.23 2.32 -8.90
N PHE A 940 -20.80 1.18 -9.46
CA PHE A 940 -19.87 1.08 -10.59
C PHE A 940 -20.54 0.52 -11.86
N GLU A 941 -21.86 0.51 -11.92
CA GLU A 941 -22.65 0.12 -13.10
C GLU A 941 -23.58 1.29 -13.49
N SER A 942 -23.86 1.47 -14.78
CA SER A 942 -24.84 2.46 -15.22
C SER A 942 -26.26 2.04 -14.83
N MET A 943 -27.17 3.01 -14.66
CA MET A 943 -28.54 2.72 -14.22
C MET A 943 -29.32 1.78 -15.17
N GLU A 944 -28.97 1.75 -16.45
CA GLU A 944 -29.58 0.86 -17.45
C GLU A 944 -29.12 -0.60 -17.31
N PHE A 945 -27.95 -0.84 -16.70
CA PHE A 945 -27.37 -2.17 -16.50
C PHE A 945 -27.65 -2.75 -15.10
N ALA A 946 -27.92 -1.87 -14.12
CA ALA A 946 -28.24 -2.26 -12.75
C ALA A 946 -29.69 -2.81 -12.59
N GLN A 947 -30.54 -2.63 -13.59
CA GLN A 947 -31.89 -3.20 -13.70
C GLN A 947 -31.83 -4.55 -14.43
#